data_AF-A0A5N6W192-F1
#
_entry.id   AF-A0A5N6W192-F1
#
_cell.length_a   1.000
_cell.length_b   1.000
_cell.length_c   1.000
_cell.angle_alpha   90.00
_cell.angle_beta   90.00
_cell.angle_gamma   90.00
#
_symmetry.space_group_name_H-M   'P 1'
#
loop_
_entity.id
_entity.type
_entity.pdbx_description
1 polymer ?
#
loop_
_entity_poly.entity_id
_entity_poly.type
_entity_poly.pdbx_seq_one_letter_code
_entity_poly.pdbx_strand_id
1 'polypeptide(L)'
;MTQAILRTERLELVPLGPEHSDFTKMLDKDPQVMKYIGFGKPLDDEQAKEVHKWLLHAATLVPGFGCWVGFAGGEFVGWWVLAPCPSEGTPEQFRSDRSEFGYRLLPKFWRQGYAKEGSRELLRHAFQDLGLSEVFGETMAVNVASRAVMAACGLKHAYTFHNKYDTPPPGIEEGEVRYQITKDEWLSVACSLRLHRADPTTMAIGDRFQHLVGRQTPNDTHEAPTVEDIETPVTVNAGPYDKEAGTGSPENKTASSDDDISLPHEDAQRGVKDIEAVTLAWSKATLATFLILSSILASLTPYATSDFQSHSLLTVIEIVASAMTSAVYIPMAKMLDVWGRAEGFLLMLGFATLGLILMAASNNLPTFCAAQVFQSVGLGGMTYSVNVLSADVTNLRNRGLAFAFVSSPWMITAFAGSKAAEEFLVHVNWRWGFGSFAIIIPAVAMPLYVVLKVNLLPGVILFAAGLTVFLLPFTLARSAPQGWKTDYIIAMIVVGFVLLLLFAAYQVYLAPVPFLKHTYLLNRTVLGACLLDFVYQMSYYCWNSYFTSFLQVVNNLTVAEAGYVNSTFQVVSGVLLFIVGYLIRKTGYFRWLLLIGVPLYIFAQGLMIHFRQPNGYIGYIVMCEIFISVGGSVFTLCMQLAVLAAVDHQHVAAAMAILFVSGGIGGAVGNAISGAIWTNTFESSLARYLPESALPNLASIYASLPVQLSYAVNSPERIAIQKAYGYSQTRMLAAGTGLMAIAFIAVFMIRNLNLKNMTQTKGVVF
;
A
#
# COMPACT_ATOMS: atom_id res chain seq x y z
N MET A 1 19.27 -34.67 -2.96
CA MET A 1 20.17 -35.62 -2.27
C MET A 1 20.22 -35.21 -0.81
N THR A 2 20.06 -36.13 0.11
CA THR A 2 20.28 -35.88 1.55
C THR A 2 21.76 -35.59 1.78
N GLN A 3 22.09 -34.60 2.62
CA GLN A 3 23.47 -34.30 2.99
C GLN A 3 24.18 -35.55 3.51
N ALA A 4 25.42 -35.78 3.10
CA ALA A 4 26.20 -36.92 3.57
C ALA A 4 26.71 -36.69 5.00
N ILE A 5 26.85 -37.78 5.77
CA ILE A 5 27.61 -37.75 7.03
C ILE A 5 29.09 -37.67 6.68
N LEU A 6 29.79 -36.65 7.19
CA LEU A 6 31.22 -36.47 6.95
C LEU A 6 32.01 -36.98 8.16
N ARG A 7 33.19 -37.57 7.92
CA ARG A 7 33.99 -38.20 8.99
C ARG A 7 35.44 -37.80 8.88
N THR A 8 36.04 -37.48 10.02
CA THR A 8 37.48 -37.26 10.17
C THR A 8 38.06 -38.27 11.17
N GLU A 9 39.34 -38.11 11.51
CA GLU A 9 39.99 -38.98 12.51
C GLU A 9 39.31 -38.88 13.89
N ARG A 10 38.81 -37.68 14.26
CA ARG A 10 38.24 -37.41 15.58
C ARG A 10 36.80 -36.89 15.59
N LEU A 11 36.26 -36.46 14.45
CA LEU A 11 34.92 -35.89 14.33
C LEU A 11 34.00 -36.72 13.43
N GLU A 12 32.77 -36.91 13.88
CA GLU A 12 31.64 -37.30 13.04
C GLU A 12 30.72 -36.09 12.86
N LEU A 13 30.59 -35.61 11.62
CA LEU A 13 29.75 -34.49 11.24
C LEU A 13 28.44 -35.01 10.64
N VAL A 14 27.36 -34.93 11.43
CA VAL A 14 26.02 -35.41 11.07
C VAL A 14 25.19 -34.24 10.54
N PRO A 15 24.41 -34.39 9.45
CA PRO A 15 23.51 -33.35 8.97
C PRO A 15 22.59 -32.81 10.09
N LEU A 16 22.44 -31.48 10.14
CA LEU A 16 21.57 -30.83 11.11
C LEU A 16 20.11 -31.27 10.88
N GLY A 17 19.45 -31.64 11.97
CA GLY A 17 18.06 -32.09 12.00
C GLY A 17 17.27 -31.38 13.11
N PRO A 18 15.92 -31.40 13.08
CA PRO A 18 15.07 -30.76 14.09
C PRO A 18 15.39 -31.18 15.54
N GLU A 19 15.86 -32.42 15.72
CA GLU A 19 16.28 -32.98 17.01
C GLU A 19 17.52 -32.31 17.61
N HIS A 20 18.30 -31.60 16.81
CA HIS A 20 19.55 -30.94 17.23
C HIS A 20 19.33 -29.50 17.73
N SER A 21 18.07 -29.06 17.87
CA SER A 21 17.67 -27.73 18.33
C SER A 21 18.36 -27.28 19.62
N ASP A 22 18.54 -28.18 20.57
CA ASP A 22 19.13 -27.84 21.86
C ASP A 22 20.65 -27.60 21.77
N PHE A 23 21.33 -28.26 20.82
CA PHE A 23 22.75 -28.04 20.57
C PHE A 23 23.04 -26.68 19.93
N THR A 24 22.20 -26.23 18.98
CA THR A 24 22.35 -24.89 18.39
C THR A 24 22.05 -23.81 19.42
N LYS A 25 20.98 -23.98 20.22
CA LYS A 25 20.67 -23.06 21.34
C LYS A 25 21.82 -22.95 22.34
N MET A 26 22.47 -24.07 22.67
CA MET A 26 23.59 -24.06 23.62
C MET A 26 24.76 -23.18 23.14
N LEU A 27 25.04 -23.14 21.83
CA LEU A 27 26.05 -22.25 21.26
C LEU A 27 25.58 -20.81 21.18
N ASP A 28 24.33 -20.59 20.77
CA ASP A 28 23.77 -19.26 20.54
C ASP A 28 23.51 -18.48 21.85
N LYS A 29 23.38 -19.19 22.98
CA LYS A 29 23.24 -18.62 24.33
C LYS A 29 24.58 -18.40 25.05
N ASP A 30 25.70 -18.89 24.51
CA ASP A 30 27.01 -18.73 25.14
C ASP A 30 27.64 -17.37 24.78
N PRO A 31 27.87 -16.46 25.75
CA PRO A 31 28.45 -15.14 25.48
C PRO A 31 29.87 -15.20 24.89
N GLN A 32 30.64 -16.25 25.18
CA GLN A 32 31.98 -16.41 24.61
C GLN A 32 31.90 -16.78 23.13
N VAL A 33 30.94 -17.62 22.75
CA VAL A 33 30.71 -18.04 21.35
C VAL A 33 30.15 -16.87 20.54
N MET A 34 29.21 -16.12 21.09
CA MET A 34 28.57 -14.98 20.42
C MET A 34 29.41 -13.71 20.43
N LYS A 35 30.58 -13.68 21.06
CA LYS A 35 31.41 -12.46 21.21
C LYS A 35 31.66 -11.68 19.91
N TYR A 36 31.83 -12.37 18.78
CA TYR A 36 32.16 -11.78 17.48
C TYR A 36 31.03 -11.90 16.45
N ILE A 37 29.83 -12.32 16.86
CA ILE A 37 28.70 -12.63 15.98
C ILE A 37 27.40 -12.11 16.65
N GLY A 38 26.39 -11.68 15.89
CA GLY A 38 25.12 -11.23 16.49
C GLY A 38 25.28 -10.07 17.49
N PHE A 39 26.17 -9.12 17.19
CA PHE A 39 26.48 -7.95 18.03
C PHE A 39 27.11 -8.25 19.41
N GLY A 40 27.70 -9.43 19.61
CA GLY A 40 28.37 -9.75 20.87
C GLY A 40 27.42 -10.15 22.00
N LYS A 41 26.12 -10.33 21.69
CA LYS A 41 25.08 -10.66 22.68
C LYS A 41 24.62 -12.11 22.52
N PRO A 42 24.48 -12.87 23.62
CA PRO A 42 23.75 -14.13 23.61
C PRO A 42 22.33 -13.94 23.08
N LEU A 43 21.87 -14.91 22.28
CA LEU A 43 20.48 -14.94 21.79
C LEU A 43 19.53 -15.42 22.89
N ASP A 44 18.29 -14.93 22.87
CA ASP A 44 17.22 -15.52 23.66
C ASP A 44 16.69 -16.84 23.04
N ASP A 45 15.80 -17.53 23.75
CA ASP A 45 15.29 -18.84 23.31
C ASP A 45 14.48 -18.80 22.01
N GLU A 46 13.83 -17.68 21.70
CA GLU A 46 13.07 -17.53 20.46
C GLU A 46 14.01 -17.19 19.30
N GLN A 47 14.96 -16.28 19.51
CA GLN A 47 16.00 -15.94 18.54
C GLN A 47 16.85 -17.17 18.16
N ALA A 48 17.25 -17.99 19.13
CA ALA A 48 18.01 -19.22 18.87
C ALA A 48 17.19 -20.29 18.11
N LYS A 49 15.86 -20.34 18.31
CA LYS A 49 14.99 -21.21 17.49
C LYS A 49 14.92 -20.73 16.04
N GLU A 50 14.87 -19.43 15.81
CA GLU A 50 14.87 -18.87 14.45
C GLU A 50 16.19 -19.13 13.73
N VAL A 51 17.33 -19.00 14.41
CA VAL A 51 18.64 -19.38 13.85
C VAL A 51 18.68 -20.87 13.48
N HIS A 52 18.14 -21.74 14.34
CA HIS A 52 18.04 -23.17 14.04
C HIS A 52 17.18 -23.46 12.80
N LYS A 53 16.02 -22.80 12.67
CA LYS A 53 15.16 -22.91 11.48
C LYS A 53 15.86 -22.43 10.22
N TRP A 54 16.59 -21.32 10.31
CA TRP A 54 17.37 -20.79 9.18
C TRP A 54 18.45 -21.78 8.72
N LEU A 55 19.18 -22.39 9.66
CA LEU A 55 20.18 -23.43 9.33
C LEU A 55 19.55 -24.67 8.68
N LEU A 56 18.37 -25.10 9.13
CA LEU A 56 17.62 -26.18 8.51
C LEU A 56 17.14 -25.81 7.09
N HIS A 57 16.67 -24.58 6.91
CA HIS A 57 16.22 -24.10 5.61
C HIS A 57 17.38 -24.02 4.62
N ALA A 58 18.56 -23.54 5.05
CA ALA A 58 19.77 -23.48 4.21
C ALA A 58 20.15 -24.84 3.60
N ALA A 59 19.90 -25.93 4.33
CA ALA A 59 20.14 -27.30 3.84
C ALA A 59 19.15 -27.76 2.74
N THR A 60 18.03 -27.06 2.55
CA THR A 60 17.02 -27.39 1.54
C THR A 60 17.17 -26.63 0.22
N LEU A 61 17.97 -25.55 0.23
CA LEU A 61 18.07 -24.61 -0.89
C LEU A 61 18.92 -25.13 -2.06
N VAL A 62 20.06 -25.75 -1.75
CA VAL A 62 20.97 -26.32 -2.76
C VAL A 62 21.34 -27.76 -2.34
N PRO A 63 21.12 -28.77 -3.20
CA PRO A 63 21.46 -30.16 -2.88
C PRO A 63 22.93 -30.31 -2.46
N GLY A 64 23.16 -30.87 -1.27
CA GLY A 64 24.50 -31.10 -0.72
C GLY A 64 25.04 -29.97 0.16
N PHE A 65 24.41 -28.80 0.15
CA PHE A 65 24.71 -27.69 1.05
C PHE A 65 23.94 -27.87 2.37
N GLY A 66 24.27 -27.05 3.37
CA GLY A 66 23.56 -27.02 4.65
C GLY A 66 24.49 -27.03 5.85
N CYS A 67 23.97 -27.45 7.00
CA CYS A 67 24.66 -27.43 8.27
C CYS A 67 24.91 -28.86 8.79
N TRP A 68 26.04 -29.08 9.46
CA TRP A 68 26.41 -30.33 10.12
C TRP A 68 26.75 -30.07 11.58
N VAL A 69 26.23 -30.90 12.47
CA VAL A 69 26.61 -30.96 13.88
C VAL A 69 27.71 -32.00 14.08
N GLY A 70 28.78 -31.61 14.76
CA GLY A 70 29.96 -32.44 14.97
C GLY A 70 30.04 -33.04 16.36
N PHE A 71 30.39 -34.32 16.41
CA PHE A 71 30.60 -35.08 17.64
C PHE A 71 32.02 -35.64 17.70
N ALA A 72 32.67 -35.54 18.87
CA ALA A 72 33.94 -36.20 19.17
C ALA A 72 33.72 -37.19 20.33
N GLY A 73 33.92 -38.48 20.09
CA GLY A 73 33.67 -39.52 21.11
C GLY A 73 32.23 -39.55 21.65
N GLY A 74 31.25 -39.13 20.83
CA GLY A 74 29.83 -39.02 21.23
C GLY A 74 29.46 -37.71 21.93
N GLU A 75 30.41 -36.82 22.20
CA GLU A 75 30.16 -35.51 22.81
C GLU A 75 30.00 -34.42 21.72
N PHE A 76 28.98 -33.57 21.86
CA PHE A 76 28.72 -32.47 20.93
C PHE A 76 29.83 -31.41 21.00
N VAL A 77 30.47 -31.13 19.86
CA VAL A 77 31.61 -30.19 19.74
C VAL A 77 31.18 -28.83 19.23
N GLY A 78 30.32 -28.80 18.21
CA GLY A 78 29.99 -27.60 17.46
C GLY A 78 29.23 -27.90 16.18
N TRP A 79 29.00 -26.89 15.35
CA TRP A 79 28.46 -27.06 14.00
C TRP A 79 29.31 -26.36 12.94
N TRP A 80 29.19 -26.85 11.70
CA TRP A 80 29.82 -26.34 10.49
C TRP A 80 28.76 -26.17 9.40
N VAL A 81 28.84 -25.11 8.60
CA VAL A 81 27.85 -24.81 7.56
C VAL A 81 28.51 -24.53 6.22
N LEU A 82 27.87 -24.99 5.14
CA LEU A 82 28.04 -24.48 3.77
C LEU A 82 26.73 -23.79 3.39
N ALA A 83 26.72 -22.46 3.49
CA ALA A 83 25.56 -21.64 3.19
C ALA A 83 25.52 -21.28 1.69
N PRO A 84 24.36 -21.40 1.04
CA PRO A 84 24.21 -21.05 -0.37
C PRO A 84 24.23 -19.53 -0.57
N CYS A 85 24.88 -19.07 -1.63
CA CYS A 85 24.95 -17.64 -1.96
C CYS A 85 23.88 -17.28 -3.01
N PRO A 86 23.15 -16.16 -2.85
CA PRO A 86 22.24 -15.65 -3.87
C PRO A 86 22.97 -15.33 -5.19
N SER A 87 22.29 -15.49 -6.32
CA SER A 87 22.77 -15.11 -7.65
C SER A 87 22.58 -13.60 -7.86
N GLU A 88 23.55 -12.94 -8.48
CA GLU A 88 23.46 -11.51 -8.81
C GLU A 88 22.20 -11.22 -9.66
N GLY A 89 21.39 -10.27 -9.20
CA GLY A 89 20.20 -9.80 -9.91
C GLY A 89 18.89 -10.55 -9.65
N THR A 90 18.90 -11.69 -8.94
CA THR A 90 17.67 -12.42 -8.54
C THR A 90 17.83 -13.09 -7.16
N PRO A 91 17.15 -12.61 -6.10
CA PRO A 91 17.25 -13.18 -4.75
C PRO A 91 16.80 -14.65 -4.61
N GLU A 92 16.08 -15.18 -5.61
CA GLU A 92 15.46 -16.53 -5.58
C GLU A 92 16.31 -17.63 -6.23
N GLN A 93 17.42 -17.28 -6.90
CA GLN A 93 18.31 -18.26 -7.50
C GLN A 93 19.60 -18.34 -6.68
N PHE A 94 19.91 -19.52 -6.14
CA PHE A 94 21.16 -19.76 -5.41
C PHE A 94 22.23 -20.33 -6.33
N ARG A 95 23.46 -19.83 -6.18
CA ARG A 95 24.62 -20.33 -6.92
C ARG A 95 25.02 -21.70 -6.39
N SER A 96 25.22 -22.66 -7.29
CA SER A 96 25.74 -23.98 -6.97
C SER A 96 27.26 -24.08 -7.09
N ASP A 97 27.92 -23.06 -7.64
CA ASP A 97 29.35 -23.05 -7.93
C ASP A 97 30.20 -22.39 -6.83
N ARG A 98 29.58 -21.72 -5.85
CA ARG A 98 30.24 -21.02 -4.74
C ARG A 98 29.42 -21.10 -3.46
N SER A 99 30.07 -21.09 -2.31
CA SER A 99 29.40 -21.09 -1.00
C SER A 99 30.16 -20.28 0.05
N GLU A 100 29.41 -19.74 1.01
CA GLU A 100 29.98 -19.26 2.26
C GLU A 100 30.12 -20.44 3.23
N PHE A 101 31.26 -20.57 3.92
CA PHE A 101 31.40 -21.54 4.99
C PHE A 101 31.55 -20.86 6.36
N GLY A 102 31.02 -21.51 7.39
CA GLY A 102 31.09 -21.02 8.77
C GLY A 102 31.14 -22.16 9.77
N TYR A 103 31.48 -21.85 11.02
CA TYR A 103 31.50 -22.81 12.12
C TYR A 103 31.33 -22.14 13.47
N ARG A 104 30.77 -22.88 14.45
CA ARG A 104 30.70 -22.49 15.87
C ARG A 104 31.00 -23.68 16.74
N LEU A 105 31.89 -23.53 17.71
CA LEU A 105 32.29 -24.59 18.64
C LEU A 105 32.14 -24.12 20.08
N LEU A 106 31.88 -25.06 20.99
CA LEU A 106 31.86 -24.75 22.42
C LEU A 106 33.25 -24.35 22.93
N PRO A 107 33.35 -23.41 23.89
CA PRO A 107 34.63 -22.93 24.40
C PRO A 107 35.58 -24.02 24.88
N LYS A 108 35.04 -25.09 25.49
CA LYS A 108 35.83 -26.23 25.98
C LYS A 108 36.63 -26.96 24.89
N PHE A 109 36.22 -26.87 23.62
CA PHE A 109 36.89 -27.51 22.48
C PHE A 109 37.79 -26.55 21.67
N TRP A 110 37.88 -25.28 22.05
CA TRP A 110 38.74 -24.33 21.38
C TRP A 110 40.22 -24.70 21.57
N ARG A 111 41.04 -24.33 20.57
CA ARG A 111 42.51 -24.58 20.55
C ARG A 111 42.93 -26.06 20.55
N GLN A 112 41.99 -27.01 20.43
CA GLN A 112 42.27 -28.45 20.28
C GLN A 112 42.34 -28.93 18.82
N GLY A 113 42.21 -27.99 17.87
CA GLY A 113 42.30 -28.26 16.43
C GLY A 113 40.99 -28.70 15.76
N TYR A 114 39.89 -28.89 16.50
CA TYR A 114 38.60 -29.36 15.95
C TYR A 114 38.02 -28.43 14.88
N ALA A 115 38.05 -27.11 15.08
CA ALA A 115 37.55 -26.15 14.09
C ALA A 115 38.24 -26.34 12.72
N LYS A 116 39.57 -26.43 12.74
CA LYS A 116 40.41 -26.68 11.56
C LYS A 116 40.12 -28.05 10.93
N GLU A 117 40.00 -29.09 11.76
CA GLU A 117 39.74 -30.45 11.28
C GLU A 117 38.39 -30.56 10.56
N GLY A 118 37.32 -30.08 11.18
CA GLY A 118 35.98 -30.07 10.57
C GLY A 118 35.92 -29.17 9.32
N SER A 119 36.55 -27.99 9.34
CA SER A 119 36.59 -27.11 8.17
C SER A 119 37.36 -27.71 6.99
N ARG A 120 38.43 -28.48 7.23
CA ARG A 120 39.17 -29.15 6.13
C ARG A 120 38.34 -30.25 5.48
N GLU A 121 37.59 -31.02 6.25
CA GLU A 121 36.68 -32.02 5.71
C GLU A 121 35.51 -31.37 4.96
N LEU A 122 35.00 -30.25 5.45
CA LEU A 122 33.97 -29.47 4.76
C LEU A 122 34.47 -28.92 3.41
N LEU A 123 35.71 -28.42 3.35
CA LEU A 123 36.34 -27.99 2.09
C LEU A 123 36.59 -29.17 1.14
N ARG A 124 36.99 -30.33 1.66
CA ARG A 124 37.08 -31.57 0.86
C ARG A 124 35.73 -31.90 0.22
N HIS A 125 34.66 -31.90 1.02
CA HIS A 125 33.30 -32.14 0.53
C HIS A 125 32.89 -31.12 -0.54
N ALA A 126 33.10 -29.83 -0.29
CA ALA A 126 32.80 -28.75 -1.22
C ALA A 126 33.51 -28.92 -2.58
N PHE A 127 34.81 -29.21 -2.60
CA PHE A 127 35.59 -29.26 -3.85
C PHE A 127 35.56 -30.63 -4.56
N GLN A 128 35.55 -31.74 -3.81
CA GLN A 128 35.60 -33.09 -4.36
C GLN A 128 34.21 -33.67 -4.64
N ASP A 129 33.29 -33.53 -3.69
CA ASP A 129 31.98 -34.20 -3.79
C ASP A 129 30.95 -33.31 -4.49
N LEU A 130 30.95 -32.00 -4.20
CA LEU A 130 30.01 -31.03 -4.77
C LEU A 130 30.55 -30.27 -5.98
N GLY A 131 31.87 -30.24 -6.16
CA GLY A 131 32.51 -29.65 -7.33
C GLY A 131 32.53 -28.12 -7.39
N LEU A 132 32.47 -27.43 -6.24
CA LEU A 132 32.48 -25.97 -6.18
C LEU A 132 33.76 -25.38 -6.80
N SER A 133 33.64 -24.16 -7.32
CA SER A 133 34.76 -23.39 -7.88
C SER A 133 35.48 -22.54 -6.82
N GLU A 134 34.74 -22.06 -5.83
CA GLU A 134 35.23 -21.15 -4.79
C GLU A 134 34.46 -21.35 -3.48
N VAL A 135 35.16 -21.24 -2.36
CA VAL A 135 34.58 -21.17 -1.01
C VAL A 135 35.17 -19.97 -0.28
N PHE A 136 34.33 -19.19 0.41
CA PHE A 136 34.78 -18.05 1.21
C PHE A 136 34.16 -18.05 2.61
N GLY A 137 34.78 -17.35 3.54
CA GLY A 137 34.27 -17.14 4.89
C GLY A 137 34.58 -15.72 5.38
N GLU A 138 33.68 -15.17 6.20
CA GLU A 138 33.76 -13.81 6.72
C GLU A 138 33.79 -13.81 8.25
N THR A 139 34.49 -12.84 8.82
CA THR A 139 34.53 -12.62 10.28
C THR A 139 35.02 -11.20 10.58
N MET A 140 34.74 -10.68 11.77
CA MET A 140 35.35 -9.43 12.25
C MET A 140 36.89 -9.50 12.23
N ALA A 141 37.56 -8.42 11.85
CA ALA A 141 39.03 -8.33 11.77
C ALA A 141 39.70 -8.66 13.13
N VAL A 142 39.08 -8.24 14.23
CA VAL A 142 39.51 -8.52 15.61
C VAL A 142 39.38 -9.99 16.03
N ASN A 143 38.70 -10.84 15.24
CA ASN A 143 38.58 -12.27 15.53
C ASN A 143 39.81 -13.05 15.01
N VAL A 144 40.94 -12.84 15.67
CA VAL A 144 42.24 -13.44 15.31
C VAL A 144 42.17 -14.98 15.28
N ALA A 145 41.38 -15.60 16.15
CA ALA A 145 41.24 -17.05 16.22
C ALA A 145 40.57 -17.63 14.96
N SER A 146 39.47 -17.02 14.49
CA SER A 146 38.80 -17.48 13.28
C SER A 146 39.68 -17.28 12.04
N ARG A 147 40.34 -16.13 11.93
CA ARG A 147 41.30 -15.82 10.85
C ARG A 147 42.43 -16.85 10.78
N ALA A 148 42.97 -17.26 11.94
CA ALA A 148 44.02 -18.28 12.01
C ALA A 148 43.53 -19.65 11.53
N VAL A 149 42.28 -20.04 11.85
CA VAL A 149 41.67 -21.29 11.35
C VAL A 149 41.47 -21.24 9.84
N MET A 150 40.94 -20.14 9.30
CA MET A 150 40.73 -19.97 7.85
C MET A 150 42.07 -20.04 7.09
N ALA A 151 43.09 -19.32 7.56
CA ALA A 151 44.44 -19.37 7.00
C ALA A 151 45.04 -20.79 7.08
N ALA A 152 44.87 -21.49 8.21
CA ALA A 152 45.37 -22.86 8.38
C ALA A 152 44.62 -23.90 7.51
N CYS A 153 43.42 -23.57 7.02
CA CYS A 153 42.69 -24.38 6.04
C CYS A 153 43.08 -24.06 4.59
N GLY A 154 43.97 -23.08 4.38
CA GLY A 154 44.48 -22.69 3.07
C GLY A 154 43.78 -21.47 2.45
N LEU A 155 42.83 -20.85 3.14
CA LEU A 155 42.16 -19.65 2.62
C LEU A 155 43.09 -18.44 2.72
N LYS A 156 43.03 -17.58 1.71
CA LYS A 156 43.79 -16.32 1.65
C LYS A 156 42.88 -15.15 1.98
N HIS A 157 43.43 -14.14 2.64
CA HIS A 157 42.74 -12.87 2.85
C HIS A 157 42.48 -12.22 1.48
N ALA A 158 41.22 -11.88 1.21
CA ALA A 158 40.79 -11.26 -0.03
C ALA A 158 40.74 -9.72 0.11
N TYR A 159 39.97 -9.25 1.08
CA TYR A 159 39.83 -7.82 1.39
C TYR A 159 39.22 -7.61 2.79
N THR A 160 39.31 -6.36 3.26
CA THR A 160 38.66 -5.89 4.49
C THR A 160 37.55 -4.90 4.10
N PHE A 161 36.37 -5.01 4.70
CA PHE A 161 35.20 -4.16 4.43
C PHE A 161 34.59 -3.65 5.74
N HIS A 162 33.87 -2.52 5.67
CA HIS A 162 33.28 -1.87 6.84
C HIS A 162 31.78 -1.71 6.65
N ASN A 163 31.01 -2.58 7.29
CA ASN A 163 29.56 -2.48 7.34
C ASN A 163 29.11 -1.43 8.36
N LYS A 164 28.03 -0.71 8.05
CA LYS A 164 27.40 0.25 8.97
C LYS A 164 26.32 -0.45 9.79
N TYR A 165 26.47 -0.39 11.12
CA TYR A 165 25.53 -0.96 12.07
C TYR A 165 24.97 0.14 12.98
N ASP A 166 23.68 0.07 13.31
CA ASP A 166 23.03 1.04 14.23
C ASP A 166 23.61 0.96 15.65
N THR A 167 24.03 -0.23 16.08
CA THR A 167 24.79 -0.47 17.31
C THR A 167 26.07 -1.25 16.99
N PRO A 168 27.22 -0.58 16.81
CA PRO A 168 28.46 -1.25 16.40
C PRO A 168 29.00 -2.15 17.53
N PRO A 169 29.31 -3.44 17.25
CA PRO A 169 29.97 -4.29 18.22
C PRO A 169 31.42 -3.83 18.46
N PRO A 170 31.97 -3.98 19.68
CA PRO A 170 33.36 -3.61 19.96
C PRO A 170 34.34 -4.32 19.02
N GLY A 171 35.25 -3.57 18.36
CA GLY A 171 36.21 -4.11 17.42
C GLY A 171 35.80 -4.05 15.94
N ILE A 172 34.60 -3.55 15.63
CA ILE A 172 34.14 -3.39 14.24
C ILE A 172 34.83 -2.23 13.52
N GLU A 173 35.46 -1.31 14.26
CA GLU A 173 36.30 -0.23 13.73
C GLU A 173 37.47 -0.74 12.88
N GLU A 174 37.98 -1.96 13.15
CA GLU A 174 38.98 -2.63 12.33
C GLU A 174 38.39 -3.29 11.07
N GLY A 175 37.07 -3.27 10.92
CA GLY A 175 36.32 -3.85 9.81
C GLY A 175 36.09 -5.35 9.93
N GLU A 176 35.57 -5.93 8.86
CA GLU A 176 35.34 -7.34 8.66
C GLU A 176 36.24 -7.84 7.52
N VAL A 177 36.72 -9.07 7.62
CA VAL A 177 37.67 -9.66 6.68
C VAL A 177 37.03 -10.81 5.94
N ARG A 178 37.21 -10.83 4.62
CA ARG A 178 36.85 -11.97 3.77
C ARG A 178 38.07 -12.81 3.47
N TYR A 179 37.96 -14.10 3.69
CA TYR A 179 38.94 -15.10 3.29
C TYR A 179 38.34 -15.99 2.22
N GLN A 180 39.09 -16.35 1.19
CA GLN A 180 38.61 -17.19 0.10
C GLN A 180 39.67 -18.20 -0.37
N ILE A 181 39.20 -19.27 -0.99
CA ILE A 181 40.05 -20.27 -1.66
C ILE A 181 39.32 -20.80 -2.89
N THR A 182 40.06 -20.91 -4.00
CA THR A 182 39.56 -21.54 -5.23
C THR A 182 39.90 -23.04 -5.26
N LYS A 183 39.20 -23.80 -6.10
CA LYS A 183 39.45 -25.24 -6.27
C LYS A 183 40.90 -25.53 -6.68
N ASP A 184 41.45 -24.73 -7.58
CA ASP A 184 42.83 -24.90 -8.06
C ASP A 184 43.86 -24.63 -6.96
N GLU A 185 43.63 -23.59 -6.15
CA GLU A 185 44.46 -23.31 -4.97
C GLU A 185 44.37 -24.43 -3.95
N TRP A 186 43.17 -24.94 -3.67
CA TRP A 186 42.98 -26.06 -2.76
C TRP A 186 43.70 -27.33 -3.24
N LEU A 187 43.63 -27.64 -4.53
CA LEU A 187 44.37 -28.76 -5.14
C LEU A 187 45.89 -28.57 -5.06
N SER A 188 46.38 -27.34 -5.24
CA SER A 188 47.81 -27.01 -5.12
C SER A 188 48.34 -27.23 -3.69
N VAL A 189 47.54 -26.86 -2.68
CA VAL A 189 47.85 -27.07 -1.26
C VAL A 189 47.75 -28.55 -0.88
N ALA A 190 46.80 -29.29 -1.46
CA ALA A 190 46.68 -30.73 -1.27
C ALA A 190 47.84 -31.51 -1.93
N CYS A 191 48.35 -31.02 -3.06
CA CYS A 191 49.49 -31.61 -3.78
C CYS A 191 50.82 -31.40 -3.04
N SER A 192 51.06 -30.20 -2.48
CA SER A 192 52.26 -29.91 -1.68
C SER A 192 52.31 -30.74 -0.39
N LEU A 193 51.17 -30.99 0.24
CA LEU A 193 51.05 -31.86 1.42
C LEU A 193 51.24 -33.36 1.11
N ARG A 194 50.95 -33.81 -0.12
CA ARG A 194 51.23 -35.20 -0.57
C ARG A 194 52.70 -35.43 -0.91
N LEU A 195 53.38 -34.43 -1.46
CA LEU A 195 54.81 -34.51 -1.80
C LEU A 195 55.72 -34.64 -0.56
N HIS A 196 55.30 -34.16 0.61
CA HIS A 196 56.01 -34.38 1.88
C HIS A 196 55.74 -35.76 2.54
N ARG A 197 54.88 -36.60 1.95
CA ARG A 197 54.59 -37.96 2.43
C ARG A 197 55.03 -39.08 1.48
N ALA A 198 55.64 -38.77 0.33
CA ALA A 198 56.07 -39.77 -0.65
C ALA A 198 57.56 -40.13 -0.48
N ASP A 199 57.82 -41.43 -0.44
CA ASP A 199 59.14 -42.09 -0.30
C ASP A 199 60.12 -41.70 -1.45
N PRO A 200 61.44 -41.55 -1.21
CA PRO A 200 62.39 -40.94 -2.16
C PRO A 200 62.78 -41.78 -3.39
N THR A 201 62.11 -42.89 -3.70
CA THR A 201 62.58 -43.85 -4.70
C THR A 201 61.93 -43.77 -6.08
N THR A 202 60.98 -42.83 -6.31
CA THR A 202 60.18 -42.82 -7.55
C THR A 202 60.35 -41.58 -8.44
N MET A 203 61.44 -40.80 -8.26
CA MET A 203 61.68 -39.55 -8.98
C MET A 203 62.79 -39.66 -10.05
N ALA A 204 62.75 -40.70 -10.88
CA ALA A 204 63.55 -40.76 -12.10
C ALA A 204 62.63 -41.23 -13.23
N ILE A 205 62.17 -40.30 -14.09
CA ILE A 205 61.71 -40.50 -15.49
C ILE A 205 61.02 -39.20 -16.04
N GLY A 206 60.68 -38.20 -15.22
CA GLY A 206 59.92 -37.01 -15.67
C GLY A 206 60.68 -35.91 -16.42
N ASP A 207 62.00 -35.80 -16.28
CA ASP A 207 62.77 -34.60 -16.71
C ASP A 207 63.10 -34.50 -18.21
N ARG A 208 62.62 -35.42 -19.06
CA ARG A 208 62.92 -35.40 -20.51
C ARG A 208 61.86 -34.77 -21.41
N PHE A 209 60.72 -34.35 -20.89
CA PHE A 209 59.62 -33.88 -21.75
C PHE A 209 59.50 -32.35 -21.89
N GLN A 210 60.08 -31.57 -20.97
CA GLN A 210 59.94 -30.09 -21.00
C GLN A 210 60.97 -29.37 -21.89
N HIS A 211 61.88 -30.11 -22.54
CA HIS A 211 62.91 -29.52 -23.40
C HIS A 211 62.53 -29.43 -24.90
N LEU A 212 61.31 -29.80 -25.28
CA LEU A 212 60.90 -29.99 -26.68
C LEU A 212 59.89 -28.98 -27.25
N VAL A 213 59.39 -28.01 -26.49
CA VAL A 213 58.47 -26.99 -27.02
C VAL A 213 58.89 -25.60 -26.52
N GLY A 214 59.47 -24.81 -27.41
CA GLY A 214 60.16 -23.57 -27.08
C GLY A 214 59.39 -22.27 -27.35
N ARG A 215 59.96 -21.20 -26.77
CA ARG A 215 59.89 -19.76 -27.10
C ARG A 215 58.54 -19.04 -26.84
N GLN A 216 58.47 -17.79 -26.38
CA GLN A 216 59.47 -16.72 -26.22
C GLN A 216 58.90 -15.60 -25.31
N THR A 217 59.71 -15.01 -24.44
CA THR A 217 59.51 -13.69 -23.81
C THR A 217 59.91 -12.55 -24.77
N PRO A 218 59.56 -11.28 -24.48
CA PRO A 218 60.56 -10.37 -23.86
C PRO A 218 59.95 -9.35 -22.85
N ASN A 219 60.51 -9.24 -21.64
CA ASN A 219 61.48 -8.22 -21.13
C ASN A 219 60.78 -7.00 -20.48
N ASP A 220 60.91 -6.80 -19.16
CA ASP A 220 61.99 -6.08 -18.42
C ASP A 220 61.52 -4.64 -18.15
N THR A 221 61.69 -3.96 -17.01
CA THR A 221 62.52 -4.09 -15.82
C THR A 221 61.97 -3.10 -14.77
N HIS A 222 62.04 -3.41 -13.48
CA HIS A 222 62.81 -2.66 -12.47
C HIS A 222 62.37 -2.98 -11.04
N GLU A 223 63.39 -3.21 -10.23
CA GLU A 223 63.40 -3.63 -8.83
C GLU A 223 62.93 -2.55 -7.84
N ALA A 224 62.58 -3.03 -6.65
CA ALA A 224 62.24 -2.28 -5.44
C ALA A 224 63.41 -1.41 -4.91
N PRO A 225 63.14 -0.50 -3.95
CA PRO A 225 63.55 -0.85 -2.58
C PRO A 225 62.67 -0.31 -1.42
N THR A 226 62.65 -1.12 -0.35
CA THR A 226 62.73 -0.92 1.13
C THR A 226 62.11 0.24 1.93
N VAL A 227 61.75 -0.19 3.16
CA VAL A 227 61.15 0.37 4.40
C VAL A 227 61.88 1.54 5.11
N GLU A 228 61.13 2.19 6.02
CA GLU A 228 61.48 3.11 7.16
C GLU A 228 61.60 4.60 6.78
N ASP A 229 61.10 5.62 7.51
CA ASP A 229 60.60 5.73 8.88
C ASP A 229 59.79 7.04 9.09
N ILE A 230 59.23 7.15 10.29
CA ILE A 230 58.42 8.16 11.00
C ILE A 230 58.79 9.66 10.80
N GLU A 231 57.80 10.57 10.69
CA GLU A 231 57.62 11.82 11.48
C GLU A 231 56.51 12.76 10.93
N THR A 232 55.63 13.22 11.83
CA THR A 232 54.72 14.40 11.69
C THR A 232 55.27 15.56 12.54
N PRO A 233 54.68 16.77 12.61
CA PRO A 233 53.85 17.59 11.69
C PRO A 233 54.47 19.01 11.52
N VAL A 234 53.90 19.94 10.73
CA VAL A 234 53.83 21.40 11.05
C VAL A 234 52.89 22.13 10.06
N THR A 235 52.00 22.91 10.67
CA THR A 235 51.06 23.90 10.14
C THR A 235 51.74 25.18 9.60
N VAL A 236 51.16 25.82 8.57
CA VAL A 236 51.34 27.27 8.34
C VAL A 236 50.00 27.94 8.00
N ASN A 237 49.64 28.91 8.83
CA ASN A 237 48.53 29.86 8.69
C ASN A 237 48.83 30.94 7.64
N ALA A 238 47.80 31.46 6.96
CA ALA A 238 47.48 32.90 6.84
C ALA A 238 46.24 33.13 5.94
N GLY A 239 45.22 33.83 6.45
CA GLY A 239 44.14 34.46 5.65
C GLY A 239 44.60 35.79 5.02
N PRO A 240 43.73 36.78 4.74
CA PRO A 240 42.26 36.85 4.70
C PRO A 240 41.72 37.39 3.35
N TYR A 241 40.40 37.52 3.14
CA TYR A 241 39.68 38.63 2.47
C TYR A 241 38.25 38.22 2.03
N ASP A 242 37.26 38.94 2.56
CA ASP A 242 35.86 38.92 2.13
C ASP A 242 35.65 39.60 0.76
N LYS A 243 34.77 39.06 -0.09
CA LYS A 243 33.58 39.74 -0.64
C LYS A 243 32.82 38.93 -1.72
N GLU A 244 31.52 39.18 -1.73
CA GLU A 244 30.42 38.59 -2.49
C GLU A 244 30.54 38.62 -4.03
N ALA A 245 30.00 37.58 -4.69
CA ALA A 245 29.01 37.61 -5.79
C ALA A 245 29.14 36.33 -6.66
N GLY A 246 28.01 35.66 -6.90
CA GLY A 246 27.97 34.29 -7.42
C GLY A 246 28.26 34.09 -8.91
N THR A 247 28.31 32.83 -9.32
CA THR A 247 27.93 32.24 -10.63
C THR A 247 28.42 30.77 -10.65
N GLY A 248 27.73 29.91 -11.40
CA GLY A 248 27.71 28.46 -11.17
C GLY A 248 28.63 27.57 -12.00
N SER A 249 28.62 26.30 -11.55
CA SER A 249 28.94 25.02 -12.20
C SER A 249 30.42 24.71 -12.52
N PRO A 250 30.85 23.42 -12.56
CA PRO A 250 30.08 22.16 -12.51
C PRO A 250 30.57 21.14 -11.45
N GLU A 251 29.63 20.42 -10.83
CA GLU A 251 29.92 19.17 -10.11
C GLU A 251 30.19 18.04 -11.12
N ASN A 252 31.34 17.41 -10.94
CA ASN A 252 31.76 16.22 -11.66
C ASN A 252 31.02 15.01 -11.06
N LYS A 253 29.98 14.52 -11.75
CA LYS A 253 29.29 13.27 -11.42
C LYS A 253 30.11 12.09 -11.91
N THR A 254 30.79 11.40 -11.02
CA THR A 254 31.06 9.97 -11.18
C THR A 254 29.93 9.19 -10.48
N ALA A 255 29.25 8.37 -11.26
CA ALA A 255 28.11 7.57 -10.84
C ALA A 255 28.55 6.45 -9.90
N SER A 256 28.04 6.43 -8.67
CA SER A 256 27.96 5.24 -7.83
C SER A 256 26.52 4.73 -7.86
N SER A 257 26.34 3.57 -8.49
CA SER A 257 25.13 2.78 -8.46
C SER A 257 25.18 1.84 -7.26
N ASP A 258 24.66 2.28 -6.12
CA ASP A 258 24.32 1.41 -5.00
C ASP A 258 22.85 1.65 -4.64
N ASP A 259 22.04 0.64 -4.92
CA ASP A 259 20.63 0.57 -4.53
C ASP A 259 20.56 0.27 -3.02
N ASP A 260 20.38 1.30 -2.20
CA ASP A 260 20.03 1.17 -0.78
C ASP A 260 18.71 0.38 -0.64
N ILE A 261 18.80 -0.85 -0.12
CA ILE A 261 17.65 -1.63 0.37
C ILE A 261 17.47 -1.25 1.84
N SER A 262 16.49 -0.40 2.13
CA SER A 262 16.08 -0.09 3.51
C SER A 262 15.42 -1.33 4.15
N LEU A 263 16.04 -1.86 5.21
CA LEU A 263 15.49 -2.95 6.03
C LEU A 263 14.20 -2.51 6.77
N PRO A 264 13.29 -3.46 7.10
CA PRO A 264 12.02 -3.15 7.77
C PRO A 264 12.24 -2.53 9.16
N HIS A 265 11.54 -1.44 9.45
CA HIS A 265 11.58 -0.79 10.76
C HIS A 265 10.98 -1.70 11.85
N GLU A 266 11.74 -1.92 12.93
CA GLU A 266 11.38 -2.79 14.07
C GLU A 266 10.03 -2.40 14.71
N ASP A 267 9.65 -1.12 14.62
CA ASP A 267 8.43 -0.53 15.22
C ASP A 267 7.14 -0.57 14.34
N ALA A 268 7.17 -1.13 13.13
CA ALA A 268 5.98 -1.15 12.27
C ALA A 268 4.87 -2.12 12.77
N GLN A 269 3.59 -1.73 12.62
CA GLN A 269 2.44 -2.55 13.00
C GLN A 269 2.34 -3.83 12.15
N ARG A 270 1.84 -4.93 12.74
CA ARG A 270 1.81 -6.27 12.13
C ARG A 270 1.20 -6.29 10.72
N GLY A 271 0.06 -5.62 10.50
CA GLY A 271 -0.58 -5.59 9.19
C GLY A 271 0.22 -4.85 8.12
N VAL A 272 1.14 -3.94 8.50
CA VAL A 272 2.08 -3.24 7.60
C VAL A 272 3.25 -4.15 7.24
N LYS A 273 3.75 -4.94 8.21
CA LYS A 273 4.83 -5.92 7.99
C LYS A 273 4.39 -7.07 7.07
N ASP A 274 3.16 -7.56 7.22
CA ASP A 274 2.61 -8.66 6.41
C ASP A 274 2.43 -8.25 4.93
N ILE A 275 2.12 -6.97 4.64
CA ILE A 275 1.97 -6.51 3.25
C ILE A 275 3.32 -6.27 2.58
N GLU A 276 4.33 -5.74 3.27
CA GLU A 276 5.70 -5.57 2.73
C GLU A 276 6.25 -6.93 2.25
N ALA A 277 6.01 -8.01 2.99
CA ALA A 277 6.37 -9.37 2.60
C ALA A 277 5.56 -9.91 1.40
N VAL A 278 4.27 -9.58 1.32
CA VAL A 278 3.38 -10.04 0.23
C VAL A 278 3.60 -9.26 -1.07
N THR A 279 4.00 -7.99 -1.00
CA THR A 279 4.30 -7.17 -2.19
C THR A 279 5.44 -7.74 -3.05
N LEU A 280 6.33 -8.54 -2.45
CA LEU A 280 7.41 -9.25 -3.15
C LEU A 280 6.91 -10.43 -4.00
N ALA A 281 5.74 -11.00 -3.69
CA ALA A 281 5.25 -12.24 -4.29
C ALA A 281 4.27 -12.05 -5.46
N TRP A 282 3.96 -10.81 -5.86
CA TRP A 282 2.88 -10.54 -6.82
C TRP A 282 3.40 -10.37 -8.26
N SER A 283 2.86 -11.16 -9.19
CA SER A 283 3.16 -11.02 -10.62
C SER A 283 2.33 -9.92 -11.29
N LYS A 284 2.86 -9.28 -12.34
CA LYS A 284 2.20 -8.19 -13.10
C LYS A 284 0.86 -8.61 -13.75
N ALA A 285 0.61 -9.92 -13.88
CA ALA A 285 -0.60 -10.46 -14.51
C ALA A 285 -1.81 -10.56 -13.56
N THR A 286 -1.59 -10.71 -12.25
CA THR A 286 -2.68 -10.84 -11.26
C THR A 286 -3.28 -9.49 -10.84
N LEU A 287 -2.53 -8.40 -11.00
CA LEU A 287 -3.02 -7.02 -10.82
C LEU A 287 -3.88 -6.52 -11.98
N ALA A 288 -3.71 -7.08 -13.19
CA ALA A 288 -4.44 -6.67 -14.39
C ALA A 288 -5.86 -7.26 -14.50
N THR A 289 -6.15 -8.32 -13.74
CA THR A 289 -7.49 -8.95 -13.68
C THR A 289 -8.41 -8.28 -12.66
N PHE A 290 -7.97 -7.19 -12.04
CA PHE A 290 -8.67 -6.51 -10.98
C PHE A 290 -9.52 -5.35 -11.50
N LEU A 291 -10.81 -5.38 -11.12
CA LEU A 291 -11.78 -4.27 -11.00
C LEU A 291 -12.92 -4.22 -12.03
N ILE A 292 -14.13 -4.54 -11.57
CA ILE A 292 -15.42 -4.09 -12.13
C ILE A 292 -16.40 -3.88 -10.95
N LEU A 293 -17.31 -2.90 -11.07
CA LEU A 293 -18.46 -2.46 -10.22
C LEU A 293 -18.22 -1.14 -9.43
N SER A 294 -19.17 -0.19 -9.28
CA SER A 294 -20.61 -0.11 -9.61
C SER A 294 -21.05 1.35 -9.86
N SER A 295 -21.84 1.62 -10.91
CA SER A 295 -22.45 2.93 -11.22
C SER A 295 -23.99 2.89 -11.31
N ILE A 296 -24.59 1.69 -11.29
CA ILE A 296 -26.03 1.44 -11.52
C ILE A 296 -26.90 2.01 -10.40
N LEU A 297 -26.38 1.98 -9.17
CA LEU A 297 -27.12 2.31 -7.97
C LEU A 297 -27.50 3.80 -7.93
N ALA A 298 -26.61 4.69 -8.38
CA ALA A 298 -26.83 6.13 -8.37
C ALA A 298 -28.03 6.57 -9.23
N SER A 299 -28.30 5.85 -10.33
CA SER A 299 -29.41 6.14 -11.25
C SER A 299 -30.76 5.61 -10.74
N LEU A 300 -30.75 4.62 -9.83
CA LEU A 300 -31.98 4.03 -9.26
C LEU A 300 -32.46 4.75 -7.99
N THR A 301 -31.57 5.44 -7.26
CA THR A 301 -31.89 6.10 -5.99
C THR A 301 -33.04 7.13 -6.07
N PRO A 302 -33.11 8.04 -7.07
CA PRO A 302 -34.18 9.03 -7.17
C PRO A 302 -35.58 8.42 -7.36
N TYR A 303 -35.64 7.22 -7.95
CA TYR A 303 -36.87 6.46 -8.18
C TYR A 303 -37.34 5.76 -6.91
N ALA A 304 -36.42 5.10 -6.21
CA ALA A 304 -36.72 4.45 -4.93
C ALA A 304 -37.27 5.45 -3.90
N THR A 305 -36.70 6.66 -3.82
CA THR A 305 -37.21 7.70 -2.90
C THR A 305 -38.54 8.33 -3.36
N SER A 306 -38.80 8.36 -4.67
CA SER A 306 -40.07 8.84 -5.22
C SER A 306 -41.23 7.89 -4.96
N ASP A 307 -41.00 6.57 -4.97
CA ASP A 307 -42.02 5.56 -4.62
C ASP A 307 -42.51 5.70 -3.17
N PHE A 308 -41.70 6.28 -2.29
CA PHE A 308 -42.06 6.61 -0.91
C PHE A 308 -42.58 8.06 -0.73
N GLN A 309 -42.94 8.75 -1.81
CA GLN A 309 -43.40 10.15 -1.81
C GLN A 309 -42.43 11.12 -1.10
N SER A 310 -41.12 10.85 -1.18
CA SER A 310 -40.12 11.52 -0.34
C SER A 310 -38.90 11.97 -1.14
N HIS A 311 -39.09 12.45 -2.36
CA HIS A 311 -37.99 12.92 -3.22
C HIS A 311 -37.15 14.03 -2.56
N SER A 312 -37.78 14.90 -1.76
CA SER A 312 -37.11 15.96 -0.98
C SER A 312 -36.21 15.45 0.16
N LEU A 313 -36.39 14.20 0.62
CA LEU A 313 -35.55 13.59 1.66
C LEU A 313 -34.28 12.94 1.11
N LEU A 314 -34.08 12.95 -0.21
CA LEU A 314 -32.88 12.40 -0.85
C LEU A 314 -31.60 12.97 -0.25
N THR A 315 -31.52 14.29 -0.09
CA THR A 315 -30.35 14.94 0.49
C THR A 315 -30.16 14.58 1.97
N VAL A 316 -31.24 14.37 2.74
CA VAL A 316 -31.15 13.94 4.14
C VAL A 316 -30.53 12.55 4.25
N ILE A 317 -30.92 11.64 3.36
CA ILE A 317 -30.35 10.29 3.28
C ILE A 317 -28.86 10.37 2.94
N GLU A 318 -28.48 11.18 1.95
CA GLU A 318 -27.08 11.36 1.54
C GLU A 318 -26.22 12.01 2.63
N ILE A 319 -26.76 12.95 3.41
CA ILE A 319 -26.07 13.55 4.57
C ILE A 319 -25.71 12.47 5.59
N VAL A 320 -26.70 11.67 6.00
CA VAL A 320 -26.49 10.62 7.01
C VAL A 320 -25.52 9.56 6.49
N ALA A 321 -25.70 9.10 5.25
CA ALA A 321 -24.79 8.14 4.62
C ALA A 321 -23.36 8.67 4.54
N SER A 322 -23.17 9.92 4.11
CA SER A 322 -21.82 10.52 3.98
C SER A 322 -21.15 10.71 5.34
N ALA A 323 -21.89 11.20 6.34
CA ALA A 323 -21.36 11.39 7.69
C ALA A 323 -20.96 10.06 8.35
N MET A 324 -21.79 9.02 8.19
CA MET A 324 -21.51 7.68 8.73
C MET A 324 -20.31 7.03 8.03
N THR A 325 -20.23 7.13 6.71
CA THR A 325 -19.09 6.64 5.94
C THR A 325 -17.80 7.36 6.35
N SER A 326 -17.84 8.70 6.53
CA SER A 326 -16.71 9.46 7.06
C SER A 326 -16.26 8.98 8.44
N ALA A 327 -17.19 8.75 9.37
CA ALA A 327 -16.87 8.32 10.72
C ALA A 327 -16.16 6.95 10.76
N VAL A 328 -16.39 6.10 9.75
CA VAL A 328 -15.83 4.74 9.69
C VAL A 328 -14.40 4.72 9.14
N TYR A 329 -13.94 5.72 8.38
CA TYR A 329 -12.60 5.69 7.77
C TYR A 329 -11.45 5.63 8.78
N ILE A 330 -11.55 6.32 9.92
CA ILE A 330 -10.48 6.29 10.94
C ILE A 330 -10.40 4.93 11.65
N PRO A 331 -11.51 4.36 12.18
CA PRO A 331 -11.51 2.98 12.68
C PRO A 331 -11.05 1.97 11.63
N MET A 332 -11.47 2.16 10.37
CA MET A 332 -11.10 1.31 9.26
C MET A 332 -9.58 1.33 9.01
N ALA A 333 -8.96 2.50 8.97
CA ALA A 333 -7.52 2.65 8.84
C ALA A 333 -6.77 1.86 9.91
N LYS A 334 -7.21 1.97 11.17
CA LYS A 334 -6.61 1.25 12.28
C LYS A 334 -6.81 -0.27 12.14
N MET A 335 -7.98 -0.69 11.68
CA MET A 335 -8.24 -2.10 11.40
C MET A 335 -7.33 -2.65 10.30
N LEU A 336 -7.09 -1.89 9.22
CA LEU A 336 -6.14 -2.28 8.17
C LEU A 336 -4.72 -2.44 8.74
N ASP A 337 -4.29 -1.54 9.62
CA ASP A 337 -2.96 -1.58 10.23
C ASP A 337 -2.78 -2.73 11.24
N VAL A 338 -3.85 -3.11 11.96
CA VAL A 338 -3.80 -4.12 13.04
C VAL A 338 -4.18 -5.52 12.55
N TRP A 339 -5.28 -5.66 11.82
CA TRP A 339 -5.83 -6.96 11.40
C TRP A 339 -5.36 -7.40 10.02
N GLY A 340 -4.97 -6.45 9.17
CA GLY A 340 -4.58 -6.72 7.80
C GLY A 340 -5.57 -6.16 6.78
N ARG A 341 -5.09 -5.99 5.54
CA ARG A 341 -5.86 -5.34 4.47
C ARG A 341 -7.01 -6.21 3.96
N ALA A 342 -6.85 -7.53 3.98
CA ALA A 342 -7.82 -8.49 3.47
C ALA A 342 -9.07 -8.60 4.36
N GLU A 343 -8.86 -8.60 5.67
CA GLU A 343 -9.87 -8.67 6.72
C GLU A 343 -10.73 -7.41 6.71
N GLY A 344 -10.08 -6.25 6.59
CA GLY A 344 -10.77 -4.98 6.46
C GLY A 344 -11.64 -4.91 5.20
N PHE A 345 -11.10 -5.36 4.07
CA PHE A 345 -11.86 -5.43 2.82
C PHE A 345 -13.09 -6.35 2.92
N LEU A 346 -12.95 -7.53 3.54
CA LEU A 346 -14.06 -8.48 3.71
C LEU A 346 -15.18 -7.92 4.59
N LEU A 347 -14.83 -7.26 5.70
CA LEU A 347 -15.83 -6.64 6.57
C LEU A 347 -16.68 -5.63 5.80
N MET A 348 -16.03 -4.79 5.01
CA MET A 348 -16.70 -3.75 4.22
C MET A 348 -17.52 -4.34 3.07
N LEU A 349 -17.05 -5.42 2.46
CA LEU A 349 -17.83 -6.21 1.51
C LEU A 349 -19.12 -6.75 2.15
N GLY A 350 -19.04 -7.23 3.40
CA GLY A 350 -20.20 -7.66 4.18
C GLY A 350 -21.21 -6.54 4.38
N PHE A 351 -20.77 -5.34 4.79
CA PHE A 351 -21.66 -4.19 4.95
C PHE A 351 -22.29 -3.73 3.63
N ALA A 352 -21.52 -3.70 2.54
CA ALA A 352 -22.03 -3.31 1.22
C ALA A 352 -23.13 -4.27 0.75
N THR A 353 -22.89 -5.57 0.93
CA THR A 353 -23.83 -6.64 0.55
C THR A 353 -25.09 -6.59 1.39
N LEU A 354 -24.95 -6.43 2.71
CA LEU A 354 -26.08 -6.27 3.62
C LEU A 354 -26.94 -5.06 3.25
N GLY A 355 -26.31 -3.93 2.95
CA GLY A 355 -27.00 -2.73 2.48
C GLY A 355 -27.82 -2.97 1.22
N LEU A 356 -27.26 -3.67 0.21
CA LEU A 356 -27.99 -4.00 -1.01
C LEU A 356 -29.15 -4.97 -0.79
N ILE A 357 -28.99 -5.98 0.07
CA ILE A 357 -30.07 -6.90 0.44
C ILE A 357 -31.21 -6.12 1.12
N LEU A 358 -30.87 -5.22 2.04
CA LEU A 358 -31.84 -4.38 2.74
C LEU A 358 -32.55 -3.41 1.78
N MET A 359 -31.85 -2.82 0.81
CA MET A 359 -32.46 -1.97 -0.22
C MET A 359 -33.47 -2.76 -1.05
N ALA A 360 -33.09 -3.95 -1.51
CA ALA A 360 -33.97 -4.82 -2.31
C ALA A 360 -35.22 -5.28 -1.53
N ALA A 361 -35.07 -5.53 -0.22
CA ALA A 361 -36.17 -5.97 0.66
C ALA A 361 -36.97 -4.81 1.30
N SER A 362 -36.59 -3.55 1.06
CA SER A 362 -37.19 -2.40 1.74
C SER A 362 -38.64 -2.16 1.31
N ASN A 363 -39.56 -2.14 2.29
CA ASN A 363 -40.99 -1.82 2.08
C ASN A 363 -41.40 -0.48 2.69
N ASN A 364 -40.45 0.22 3.31
CA ASN A 364 -40.67 1.53 3.91
C ASN A 364 -39.39 2.38 3.78
N LEU A 365 -39.55 3.70 3.81
CA LEU A 365 -38.46 4.66 3.68
C LEU A 365 -37.39 4.49 4.78
N PRO A 366 -37.72 4.34 6.07
CA PRO A 366 -36.69 4.22 7.11
C PRO A 366 -35.77 3.00 6.93
N THR A 367 -36.31 1.86 6.48
CA THR A 367 -35.50 0.68 6.13
C THR A 367 -34.60 0.96 4.93
N PHE A 368 -35.07 1.69 3.91
CA PHE A 368 -34.26 2.10 2.77
C PHE A 368 -33.13 3.06 3.18
N CYS A 369 -33.39 4.03 4.06
CA CYS A 369 -32.38 4.94 4.60
C CYS A 369 -31.29 4.18 5.36
N ALA A 370 -31.67 3.25 6.24
CA ALA A 370 -30.72 2.41 6.96
C ALA A 370 -29.87 1.57 5.99
N ALA A 371 -30.51 1.01 4.97
CA ALA A 371 -29.84 0.24 3.92
C ALA A 371 -28.81 1.08 3.15
N GLN A 372 -29.13 2.34 2.83
CA GLN A 372 -28.21 3.29 2.20
C GLN A 372 -26.97 3.56 3.04
N VAL A 373 -27.12 3.65 4.37
CA VAL A 373 -25.97 3.82 5.26
C VAL A 373 -25.06 2.59 5.20
N PHE A 374 -25.60 1.38 5.34
CA PHE A 374 -24.79 0.15 5.25
C PHE A 374 -24.09 0.00 3.89
N GLN A 375 -24.81 0.30 2.81
CA GLN A 375 -24.27 0.23 1.46
C GLN A 375 -23.17 1.27 1.24
N SER A 376 -23.37 2.52 1.69
CA SER A 376 -22.41 3.60 1.55
C SER A 376 -21.14 3.34 2.38
N VAL A 377 -21.30 2.91 3.63
CA VAL A 377 -20.19 2.56 4.53
C VAL A 377 -19.39 1.41 3.95
N GLY A 378 -20.05 0.34 3.51
CA GLY A 378 -19.39 -0.82 2.93
C GLY A 378 -18.65 -0.50 1.63
N LEU A 379 -19.31 0.19 0.69
CA LEU A 379 -18.69 0.53 -0.59
C LEU A 379 -17.54 1.54 -0.40
N GLY A 380 -17.72 2.56 0.43
CA GLY A 380 -16.67 3.54 0.76
C GLY A 380 -15.46 2.89 1.45
N GLY A 381 -15.71 1.99 2.41
CA GLY A 381 -14.65 1.25 3.10
C GLY A 381 -13.88 0.29 2.18
N MET A 382 -14.57 -0.36 1.22
CA MET A 382 -13.92 -1.15 0.17
C MET A 382 -13.00 -0.30 -0.71
N THR A 383 -13.50 0.82 -1.23
CA THR A 383 -12.70 1.75 -2.05
C THR A 383 -11.50 2.29 -1.29
N TYR A 384 -11.68 2.66 -0.03
CA TYR A 384 -10.59 3.09 0.84
C TYR A 384 -9.52 1.99 1.02
N SER A 385 -9.93 0.75 1.26
CA SER A 385 -9.00 -0.39 1.40
C SER A 385 -8.18 -0.63 0.13
N VAL A 386 -8.82 -0.55 -1.05
CA VAL A 386 -8.13 -0.70 -2.35
C VAL A 386 -7.15 0.45 -2.59
N ASN A 387 -7.50 1.68 -2.20
CA ASN A 387 -6.59 2.83 -2.32
C ASN A 387 -5.38 2.72 -1.38
N VAL A 388 -5.57 2.25 -0.14
CA VAL A 388 -4.46 1.96 0.78
C VAL A 388 -3.56 0.86 0.20
N LEU A 389 -4.15 -0.25 -0.26
CA LEU A 389 -3.39 -1.34 -0.88
C LEU A 389 -2.60 -0.86 -2.11
N SER A 390 -3.21 -0.04 -2.97
CA SER A 390 -2.55 0.55 -4.14
C SER A 390 -1.38 1.47 -3.73
N ALA A 391 -1.53 2.21 -2.64
CA ALA A 391 -0.45 3.04 -2.10
C ALA A 391 0.70 2.20 -1.52
N ASP A 392 0.38 1.09 -0.84
CA ASP A 392 1.35 0.19 -0.22
C ASP A 392 2.22 -0.51 -1.30
N VAL A 393 1.62 -0.93 -2.42
CA VAL A 393 2.34 -1.67 -3.49
C VAL A 393 3.14 -0.76 -4.44
N THR A 394 2.96 0.56 -4.40
CA THR A 394 3.53 1.47 -5.41
C THR A 394 4.48 2.52 -4.85
N ASN A 395 5.53 2.79 -5.63
CA ASN A 395 6.45 3.90 -5.36
C ASN A 395 5.77 5.25 -5.49
N LEU A 396 6.12 6.22 -4.65
CA LEU A 396 5.54 7.58 -4.63
C LEU A 396 5.56 8.27 -6.00
N ARG A 397 6.60 8.00 -6.82
CA ARG A 397 6.74 8.52 -8.19
C ARG A 397 5.68 7.99 -9.16
N ASN A 398 5.23 6.75 -8.97
CA ASN A 398 4.36 6.01 -9.88
C ASN A 398 2.97 5.77 -9.31
N ARG A 399 2.76 6.11 -8.04
CA ARG A 399 1.51 6.01 -7.31
C ARG A 399 0.36 6.75 -8.01
N GLY A 400 0.65 7.87 -8.66
CA GLY A 400 -0.34 8.59 -9.46
C GLY A 400 -0.90 7.77 -10.64
N LEU A 401 -0.04 6.98 -11.31
CA LEU A 401 -0.46 6.09 -12.40
C LEU A 401 -1.19 4.85 -11.86
N ALA A 402 -0.81 4.37 -10.68
CA ALA A 402 -1.49 3.26 -10.01
C ALA A 402 -2.93 3.64 -9.60
N PHE A 403 -3.12 4.83 -9.03
CA PHE A 403 -4.47 5.34 -8.74
C PHE A 403 -5.31 5.57 -10.00
N ALA A 404 -4.70 6.04 -11.08
CA ALA A 404 -5.37 6.14 -12.38
C ALA A 404 -5.84 4.77 -12.88
N PHE A 405 -4.97 3.76 -12.78
CA PHE A 405 -5.31 2.39 -13.15
C PHE A 405 -6.46 1.82 -12.31
N VAL A 406 -6.39 1.98 -10.98
CA VAL A 406 -7.44 1.56 -10.04
C VAL A 406 -8.79 2.25 -10.31
N SER A 407 -8.77 3.49 -10.79
CA SER A 407 -9.98 4.28 -11.06
C SER A 407 -10.54 4.11 -12.47
N SER A 408 -9.74 3.63 -13.42
CA SER A 408 -10.13 3.45 -14.83
C SER A 408 -11.37 2.55 -15.10
N PRO A 409 -11.67 1.50 -14.31
CA PRO A 409 -12.86 0.66 -14.51
C PRO A 409 -14.18 1.41 -14.35
N TRP A 410 -14.17 2.54 -13.63
CA TRP A 410 -15.34 3.39 -13.46
C TRP A 410 -15.88 3.91 -14.81
N MET A 411 -15.01 4.03 -15.82
CA MET A 411 -15.38 4.42 -17.18
C MET A 411 -16.32 3.40 -17.83
N ILE A 412 -16.07 2.09 -17.63
CA ILE A 412 -16.88 1.02 -18.20
C ILE A 412 -18.23 0.98 -17.48
N THR A 413 -18.20 1.13 -16.15
CA THR A 413 -19.43 1.13 -15.36
C THR A 413 -20.32 2.31 -15.71
N ALA A 414 -19.79 3.52 -15.93
CA ALA A 414 -20.56 4.71 -16.30
C ALA A 414 -21.59 4.45 -17.42
N PHE A 415 -21.16 3.78 -18.49
CA PHE A 415 -22.00 3.45 -19.64
C PHE A 415 -22.85 2.19 -19.43
N ALA A 416 -22.25 1.10 -18.95
CA ALA A 416 -22.98 -0.14 -18.73
C ALA A 416 -24.09 0.05 -17.68
N GLY A 417 -23.85 0.92 -16.71
CA GLY A 417 -24.70 1.05 -15.55
C GLY A 417 -25.94 1.90 -15.75
N SER A 418 -25.83 3.01 -16.46
CA SER A 418 -27.01 3.84 -16.75
C SER A 418 -28.00 3.09 -17.64
N LYS A 419 -27.49 2.30 -18.61
CA LYS A 419 -28.30 1.43 -19.45
C LYS A 419 -28.93 0.28 -18.66
N ALA A 420 -28.14 -0.43 -17.85
CA ALA A 420 -28.66 -1.52 -17.03
C ALA A 420 -29.73 -1.03 -16.05
N ALA A 421 -29.56 0.15 -15.45
CA ALA A 421 -30.56 0.75 -14.56
C ALA A 421 -31.89 1.02 -15.28
N GLU A 422 -31.85 1.55 -16.51
CA GLU A 422 -33.04 1.76 -17.34
C GLU A 422 -33.76 0.44 -17.65
N GLU A 423 -33.04 -0.58 -18.09
CA GLU A 423 -33.60 -1.92 -18.37
C GLU A 423 -34.24 -2.56 -17.13
N PHE A 424 -33.61 -2.43 -15.96
CA PHE A 424 -34.19 -2.90 -14.69
C PHE A 424 -35.47 -2.16 -14.32
N LEU A 425 -35.53 -0.83 -14.56
CA LEU A 425 -36.71 -0.02 -14.29
C LEU A 425 -37.87 -0.35 -15.24
N VAL A 426 -37.59 -0.55 -16.53
CA VAL A 426 -38.61 -0.77 -17.57
C VAL A 426 -39.16 -2.20 -17.52
N HIS A 427 -38.30 -3.21 -17.36
CA HIS A 427 -38.69 -4.62 -17.53
C HIS A 427 -38.89 -5.41 -16.24
N VAL A 428 -38.40 -4.93 -15.09
CA VAL A 428 -38.43 -5.70 -13.84
C VAL A 428 -39.01 -4.90 -12.68
N ASN A 429 -38.17 -4.09 -12.03
CA ASN A 429 -38.44 -3.12 -10.98
C ASN A 429 -37.09 -2.68 -10.36
N TRP A 430 -37.08 -1.54 -9.68
CA TRP A 430 -35.89 -1.01 -9.03
C TRP A 430 -35.33 -1.92 -7.93
N ARG A 431 -36.18 -2.70 -7.23
CA ARG A 431 -35.77 -3.59 -6.12
C ARG A 431 -34.87 -4.73 -6.61
N TRP A 432 -35.20 -5.33 -7.76
CA TRP A 432 -34.36 -6.34 -8.40
C TRP A 432 -33.06 -5.76 -8.97
N GLY A 433 -33.07 -4.47 -9.33
CA GLY A 433 -31.84 -3.73 -9.61
C GLY A 433 -30.85 -3.81 -8.44
N PHE A 434 -31.30 -3.53 -7.21
CA PHE A 434 -30.45 -3.69 -6.01
C PHE A 434 -30.17 -5.17 -5.67
N GLY A 435 -31.16 -6.04 -5.80
CA GLY A 435 -31.07 -7.46 -5.44
C GLY A 435 -30.10 -8.26 -6.31
N SER A 436 -30.02 -7.96 -7.60
CA SER A 436 -29.03 -8.59 -8.50
C SER A 436 -27.59 -8.22 -8.09
N PHE A 437 -27.35 -6.97 -7.71
CA PHE A 437 -26.04 -6.50 -7.27
C PHE A 437 -25.63 -7.02 -5.88
N ALA A 438 -26.60 -7.35 -5.02
CA ALA A 438 -26.32 -8.06 -3.78
C ALA A 438 -25.69 -9.45 -4.00
N ILE A 439 -25.89 -10.05 -5.18
CA ILE A 439 -25.29 -11.34 -5.57
C ILE A 439 -23.96 -11.10 -6.31
N ILE A 440 -23.95 -10.15 -7.26
CA ILE A 440 -22.80 -9.89 -8.12
C ILE A 440 -21.61 -9.34 -7.32
N ILE A 441 -21.83 -8.39 -6.39
CA ILE A 441 -20.74 -7.75 -5.64
C ILE A 441 -19.92 -8.79 -4.85
N PRO A 442 -20.52 -9.67 -4.01
CA PRO A 442 -19.78 -10.75 -3.36
C PRO A 442 -19.10 -11.69 -4.35
N ALA A 443 -19.78 -12.10 -5.42
CA ALA A 443 -19.23 -13.07 -6.37
C ALA A 443 -17.96 -12.55 -7.07
N VAL A 444 -17.91 -11.25 -7.39
CA VAL A 444 -16.75 -10.62 -8.05
C VAL A 444 -15.68 -10.20 -7.04
N ALA A 445 -16.06 -9.81 -5.82
CA ALA A 445 -15.11 -9.37 -4.79
C ALA A 445 -14.48 -10.53 -3.99
N MET A 446 -15.13 -11.69 -3.90
CA MET A 446 -14.61 -12.85 -3.17
C MET A 446 -13.30 -13.42 -3.72
N PRO A 447 -13.07 -13.49 -5.05
CA PRO A 447 -11.76 -13.84 -5.60
C PRO A 447 -10.63 -12.92 -5.13
N LEU A 448 -10.86 -11.61 -4.93
CA LEU A 448 -9.87 -10.70 -4.35
C LEU A 448 -9.49 -11.10 -2.94
N TYR A 449 -10.50 -11.37 -2.13
CA TYR A 449 -10.30 -11.86 -0.80
C TYR A 449 -9.53 -13.18 -0.80
N VAL A 450 -9.87 -14.13 -1.70
CA VAL A 450 -9.15 -15.39 -1.83
C VAL A 450 -7.70 -15.18 -2.25
N VAL A 451 -7.39 -14.29 -3.20
CA VAL A 451 -5.99 -13.98 -3.58
C VAL A 451 -5.22 -13.33 -2.45
N LEU A 452 -5.83 -12.37 -1.73
CA LEU A 452 -5.23 -11.73 -0.56
C LEU A 452 -5.01 -12.73 0.59
N LYS A 453 -5.85 -13.77 0.67
CA LYS A 453 -5.90 -14.75 1.77
C LYS A 453 -5.15 -16.06 1.46
N VAL A 454 -4.96 -16.45 0.20
CA VAL A 454 -4.21 -17.66 -0.18
C VAL A 454 -2.73 -17.54 0.23
N ASN A 455 -2.25 -16.34 0.56
CA ASN A 455 -0.95 -16.13 1.21
C ASN A 455 -1.01 -16.06 2.75
N LEU A 456 -2.17 -15.97 3.41
CA LEU A 456 -2.29 -15.93 4.87
C LEU A 456 -3.66 -16.46 5.37
N LEU A 457 -3.66 -17.63 6.02
CA LEU A 457 -4.75 -18.16 6.87
C LEU A 457 -4.12 -18.61 8.19
N PRO A 458 -4.54 -18.12 9.38
CA PRO A 458 -5.89 -18.33 9.91
C PRO A 458 -6.40 -17.23 10.89
N GLY A 459 -7.36 -16.39 10.50
CA GLY A 459 -8.01 -15.40 11.40
C GLY A 459 -9.54 -15.32 11.34
N VAL A 460 -10.16 -15.90 10.32
CA VAL A 460 -11.56 -15.59 9.94
C VAL A 460 -12.60 -16.43 10.69
N ILE A 461 -12.18 -17.53 11.32
CA ILE A 461 -13.08 -18.38 12.12
C ILE A 461 -13.39 -17.72 13.49
N LEU A 462 -12.55 -16.79 13.95
CA LEU A 462 -12.75 -16.11 15.24
C LEU A 462 -13.72 -14.92 15.17
N PHE A 463 -13.81 -14.24 14.02
CA PHE A 463 -14.68 -13.07 13.85
C PHE A 463 -16.14 -13.47 13.49
N ALA A 464 -16.32 -14.55 12.71
CA ALA A 464 -17.64 -15.06 12.35
C ALA A 464 -18.43 -15.53 13.58
N ALA A 465 -17.78 -16.15 14.57
CA ALA A 465 -18.43 -16.58 15.81
C ALA A 465 -18.86 -15.41 16.72
N GLY A 466 -18.15 -14.28 16.69
CA GLY A 466 -18.47 -13.09 17.49
C GLY A 466 -19.66 -12.29 16.97
N LEU A 467 -19.82 -12.20 15.64
CA LEU A 467 -20.93 -11.47 15.01
C LEU A 467 -22.28 -12.24 15.11
N THR A 468 -22.23 -13.58 15.11
CA THR A 468 -23.44 -14.42 15.21
C THR A 468 -24.08 -14.38 16.60
N VAL A 469 -23.29 -14.22 17.67
CA VAL A 469 -23.81 -14.08 19.04
C VAL A 469 -24.32 -12.65 19.31
N PHE A 470 -23.74 -11.65 18.65
CA PHE A 470 -24.17 -10.24 18.77
C PHE A 470 -25.49 -9.93 18.05
N LEU A 471 -25.79 -10.63 16.95
CA LEU A 471 -27.01 -10.37 16.16
C LEU A 471 -28.24 -11.18 16.62
N LEU A 472 -28.05 -12.17 17.49
CA LEU A 472 -29.16 -13.02 17.96
C LEU A 472 -30.28 -12.24 18.66
N PRO A 473 -30.03 -11.17 19.44
CA PRO A 473 -31.11 -10.39 20.07
C PRO A 473 -31.92 -9.50 19.09
N PHE A 474 -31.43 -9.23 17.87
CA PHE A 474 -32.17 -8.44 16.87
C PHE A 474 -33.35 -9.21 16.24
N THR A 475 -33.44 -10.51 16.48
CA THR A 475 -34.54 -11.35 15.97
C THR A 475 -35.84 -11.24 16.79
N LEU A 476 -35.84 -10.55 17.93
CA LEU A 476 -37.03 -10.34 18.78
C LEU A 476 -37.62 -8.92 18.71
N ALA A 477 -37.26 -8.12 17.71
CA ALA A 477 -37.87 -6.80 17.47
C ALA A 477 -39.33 -6.89 16.95
N ARG A 478 -39.82 -8.09 16.63
CA ARG A 478 -41.20 -8.28 16.12
C ARG A 478 -42.29 -8.22 17.17
N SER A 479 -41.96 -8.05 18.46
CA SER A 479 -42.95 -7.90 19.54
C SER A 479 -43.00 -6.48 20.14
N ALA A 480 -42.40 -5.47 19.50
CA ALA A 480 -42.39 -4.09 19.98
C ALA A 480 -43.66 -3.30 19.53
N PRO A 481 -44.45 -2.68 20.43
CA PRO A 481 -45.79 -2.16 20.10
C PRO A 481 -45.89 -0.89 19.23
N GLN A 482 -44.83 -0.07 19.07
CA GLN A 482 -44.92 1.28 18.48
C GLN A 482 -43.94 1.55 17.30
N GLY A 483 -43.23 0.53 16.79
CA GLY A 483 -42.38 0.67 15.61
C GLY A 483 -41.28 1.75 15.72
N TRP A 484 -41.09 2.58 14.70
CA TRP A 484 -39.97 3.51 14.56
C TRP A 484 -39.97 4.74 15.48
N LYS A 485 -41.02 4.94 16.29
CA LYS A 485 -41.08 6.01 17.30
C LYS A 485 -40.59 5.56 18.69
N THR A 486 -40.03 4.36 18.79
CA THR A 486 -39.73 3.75 20.09
C THR A 486 -38.39 4.23 20.65
N ASP A 487 -38.42 4.62 21.93
CA ASP A 487 -37.38 5.38 22.65
C ASP A 487 -35.97 4.75 22.59
N TYR A 488 -35.86 3.43 22.45
CA TYR A 488 -34.57 2.75 22.37
C TYR A 488 -33.86 2.89 21.01
N ILE A 489 -34.56 3.20 19.92
CA ILE A 489 -33.96 3.46 18.59
C ILE A 489 -33.29 4.84 18.58
N ILE A 490 -33.92 5.82 19.22
CA ILE A 490 -33.35 7.14 19.46
C ILE A 490 -32.15 7.02 20.42
N ALA A 491 -32.26 6.17 21.44
CA ALA A 491 -31.14 5.87 22.34
C ALA A 491 -29.95 5.23 21.61
N MET A 492 -30.15 4.33 20.63
CA MET A 492 -29.05 3.72 19.87
C MET A 492 -28.30 4.73 18.98
N ILE A 493 -28.99 5.71 18.40
CA ILE A 493 -28.38 6.79 17.61
C ILE A 493 -27.57 7.73 18.53
N VAL A 494 -28.12 8.10 19.68
CA VAL A 494 -27.45 8.96 20.67
C VAL A 494 -26.27 8.24 21.32
N VAL A 495 -26.40 6.95 21.65
CA VAL A 495 -25.32 6.13 22.22
C VAL A 495 -24.19 5.89 21.21
N GLY A 496 -24.50 5.68 19.92
CA GLY A 496 -23.50 5.59 18.87
C GLY A 496 -22.70 6.90 18.69
N PHE A 497 -23.38 8.05 18.76
CA PHE A 497 -22.74 9.37 18.72
C PHE A 497 -21.86 9.63 19.95
N VAL A 498 -22.32 9.25 21.14
CA VAL A 498 -21.56 9.37 22.40
C VAL A 498 -20.35 8.43 22.43
N LEU A 499 -20.47 7.20 21.90
CA LEU A 499 -19.35 6.25 21.79
C LEU A 499 -18.25 6.75 20.84
N LEU A 500 -18.59 7.44 19.76
CA LEU A 500 -17.61 8.07 18.87
C LEU A 500 -16.87 9.24 19.55
N LEU A 501 -17.57 10.04 20.37
CA LEU A 501 -16.96 11.10 21.18
C LEU A 501 -16.06 10.52 22.30
N LEU A 502 -16.47 9.43 22.93
CA LEU A 502 -15.68 8.72 23.94
C LEU A 502 -14.46 8.03 23.33
N PHE A 503 -14.56 7.48 22.12
CA PHE A 503 -13.42 6.93 21.38
C PHE A 503 -12.42 8.02 21.00
N ALA A 504 -12.90 9.19 20.54
CA ALA A 504 -12.05 10.35 20.28
C ALA A 504 -11.36 10.85 21.56
N ALA A 505 -12.07 10.92 22.69
CA ALA A 505 -11.49 11.27 23.98
C ALA A 505 -10.47 10.24 24.47
N TYR A 506 -10.73 8.94 24.31
CA TYR A 506 -9.81 7.87 24.65
C TYR A 506 -8.50 7.94 23.84
N GLN A 507 -8.59 8.26 22.54
CA GLN A 507 -7.42 8.46 21.68
C GLN A 507 -6.55 9.66 22.09
N VAL A 508 -7.17 10.73 22.57
CA VAL A 508 -6.45 11.96 22.97
C VAL A 508 -5.83 11.84 24.36
N TYR A 509 -6.49 11.15 25.29
CA TYR A 509 -6.12 11.20 26.71
C TYR A 509 -5.60 9.87 27.30
N LEU A 510 -5.87 8.71 26.68
CA LEU A 510 -5.57 7.39 27.29
C LEU A 510 -4.71 6.45 26.41
N ALA A 511 -4.63 6.64 25.10
CA ALA A 511 -3.90 5.70 24.22
C ALA A 511 -2.36 5.81 24.36
N PRO A 512 -1.62 4.71 24.67
CA PRO A 512 -0.15 4.73 24.84
C PRO A 512 0.65 5.07 23.58
N VAL A 513 0.07 4.85 22.38
CA VAL A 513 0.65 5.19 21.08
C VAL A 513 -0.42 5.86 20.21
N PRO A 514 -0.39 7.20 20.02
CA PRO A 514 -1.42 7.93 19.27
C PRO A 514 -1.50 7.51 17.80
N PHE A 515 -2.72 7.48 17.24
CA PHE A 515 -3.01 7.09 15.84
C PHE A 515 -2.24 7.90 14.79
N LEU A 516 -1.96 9.17 15.06
CA LEU A 516 -1.08 10.04 14.28
C LEU A 516 -0.36 10.99 15.24
N LYS A 517 0.97 11.12 15.12
CA LYS A 517 1.71 12.14 15.88
C LYS A 517 1.18 13.52 15.48
N HIS A 518 0.91 14.38 16.46
CA HIS A 518 0.33 15.72 16.29
C HIS A 518 1.06 16.57 15.22
N THR A 519 2.36 16.33 15.03
CA THR A 519 3.21 16.97 14.02
C THR A 519 2.72 16.79 12.58
N TYR A 520 2.15 15.63 12.21
CA TYR A 520 1.68 15.38 10.84
C TYR A 520 0.30 15.98 10.56
N LEU A 521 -0.58 16.04 11.57
CA LEU A 521 -1.91 16.66 11.46
C LEU A 521 -1.81 18.18 11.21
N LEU A 522 -0.78 18.81 11.75
CA LEU A 522 -0.50 20.24 11.55
C LEU A 522 0.37 20.53 10.32
N ASN A 523 0.73 19.52 9.52
CA ASN A 523 1.47 19.75 8.31
C ASN A 523 0.61 20.55 7.33
N ARG A 524 1.09 21.74 6.96
CA ARG A 524 0.42 22.68 6.06
C ARG A 524 -0.01 22.04 4.73
N THR A 525 0.75 21.06 4.22
CA THR A 525 0.41 20.34 2.99
C THR A 525 -0.78 19.40 3.19
N VAL A 526 -0.83 18.68 4.32
CA VAL A 526 -1.95 17.78 4.68
C VAL A 526 -3.22 18.61 4.92
N LEU A 527 -3.11 19.69 5.69
CA LEU A 527 -4.21 20.62 5.93
C LEU A 527 -4.72 21.27 4.65
N GLY A 528 -3.82 21.69 3.76
CA GLY A 528 -4.18 22.26 2.46
C GLY A 528 -4.90 21.26 1.56
N ALA A 529 -4.46 20.00 1.53
CA ALA A 529 -5.12 18.94 0.77
C ALA A 529 -6.50 18.60 1.34
N CYS A 530 -6.64 18.50 2.66
CA CYS A 530 -7.92 18.23 3.31
C CYS A 530 -8.90 19.39 3.11
N LEU A 531 -8.45 20.64 3.22
CA LEU A 531 -9.29 21.82 2.97
C LEU A 531 -9.75 21.87 1.51
N LEU A 532 -8.86 21.56 0.55
CA LEU A 532 -9.23 21.52 -0.86
C LEU A 532 -10.28 20.44 -1.12
N ASP A 533 -10.11 19.26 -0.53
CA ASP A 533 -11.05 18.13 -0.69
C ASP A 533 -12.42 18.45 -0.09
N PHE A 534 -12.43 19.03 1.12
CA PHE A 534 -13.65 19.48 1.79
C PHE A 534 -14.42 20.49 0.92
N VAL A 535 -13.75 21.53 0.42
CA VAL A 535 -14.38 22.59 -0.38
C VAL A 535 -14.85 22.05 -1.73
N TYR A 536 -14.05 21.20 -2.38
CA TYR A 536 -14.40 20.56 -3.64
C TYR A 536 -15.64 19.69 -3.50
N GLN A 537 -15.66 18.79 -2.51
CA GLN A 537 -16.79 17.91 -2.25
C GLN A 537 -18.03 18.70 -1.86
N MET A 538 -17.90 19.69 -0.97
CA MET A 538 -18.99 20.59 -0.61
C MET A 538 -19.58 21.30 -1.84
N SER A 539 -18.73 21.84 -2.71
CA SER A 539 -19.17 22.53 -3.94
C SER A 539 -19.88 21.60 -4.91
N TYR A 540 -19.39 20.37 -5.12
CA TYR A 540 -19.99 19.38 -6.01
C TYR A 540 -21.37 18.94 -5.53
N TYR A 541 -21.49 18.55 -4.25
CA TYR A 541 -22.74 18.06 -3.68
C TYR A 541 -23.79 19.16 -3.47
N CYS A 542 -23.43 20.44 -3.48
CA CYS A 542 -24.41 21.54 -3.47
C CYS A 542 -25.42 21.47 -4.63
N TRP A 543 -25.01 20.98 -5.81
CA TRP A 543 -25.86 20.99 -7.01
C TRP A 543 -26.11 19.60 -7.62
N ASN A 544 -25.28 18.61 -7.32
CA ASN A 544 -25.34 17.30 -7.97
C ASN A 544 -26.55 16.45 -7.54
N SER A 545 -27.02 16.54 -6.28
CA SER A 545 -28.07 15.66 -5.73
C SER A 545 -29.38 15.62 -6.51
N TYR A 546 -29.76 16.74 -7.14
CA TYR A 546 -30.98 16.85 -7.95
C TYR A 546 -30.69 16.99 -9.45
N PHE A 547 -29.46 16.74 -9.89
CA PHE A 547 -29.04 16.99 -11.27
C PHE A 547 -29.68 16.01 -12.26
N THR A 548 -29.72 14.72 -11.92
CA THR A 548 -30.38 13.70 -12.76
C THR A 548 -31.87 13.96 -12.90
N SER A 549 -32.55 14.43 -11.83
CA SER A 549 -33.95 14.88 -11.89
C SER A 549 -34.12 16.08 -12.83
N PHE A 550 -33.22 17.07 -12.75
CA PHE A 550 -33.23 18.22 -13.65
C PHE A 550 -33.11 17.81 -15.13
N LEU A 551 -32.17 16.93 -15.46
CA LEU A 551 -31.95 16.47 -16.84
C LEU A 551 -33.18 15.77 -17.43
N GLN A 552 -33.89 14.99 -16.62
CA GLN A 552 -35.09 14.27 -17.08
C GLN A 552 -36.29 15.21 -17.23
N VAL A 553 -36.50 16.13 -16.28
CA VAL A 553 -37.68 17.01 -16.28
C VAL A 553 -37.52 18.19 -17.24
N VAL A 554 -36.34 18.80 -17.27
CA VAL A 554 -36.04 20.03 -18.04
C VAL A 554 -35.52 19.74 -19.43
N ASN A 555 -34.60 18.80 -19.58
CA ASN A 555 -34.02 18.46 -20.88
C ASN A 555 -34.73 17.30 -21.58
N ASN A 556 -35.75 16.70 -20.94
CA ASN A 556 -36.52 15.57 -21.45
C ASN A 556 -35.65 14.36 -21.85
N LEU A 557 -34.54 14.17 -21.15
CA LEU A 557 -33.67 13.02 -21.35
C LEU A 557 -34.30 11.77 -20.74
N THR A 558 -34.02 10.61 -21.33
CA THR A 558 -34.35 9.32 -20.70
C THR A 558 -33.51 9.09 -19.44
N VAL A 559 -33.86 8.06 -18.66
CA VAL A 559 -33.10 7.70 -17.45
C VAL A 559 -31.64 7.36 -17.80
N ALA A 560 -31.43 6.59 -18.87
CA ALA A 560 -30.09 6.26 -19.32
C ALA A 560 -29.33 7.49 -19.84
N GLU A 561 -29.97 8.35 -20.63
CA GLU A 561 -29.33 9.57 -21.16
C GLU A 561 -28.93 10.54 -20.05
N ALA A 562 -29.81 10.77 -19.06
CA ALA A 562 -29.50 11.56 -17.88
C ALA A 562 -28.37 10.92 -17.05
N GLY A 563 -28.37 9.59 -16.94
CA GLY A 563 -27.30 8.82 -16.32
C GLY A 563 -25.95 8.97 -17.05
N TYR A 564 -25.94 8.98 -18.39
CA TYR A 564 -24.72 9.19 -19.18
C TYR A 564 -24.15 10.59 -18.97
N VAL A 565 -24.99 11.61 -18.99
CA VAL A 565 -24.55 12.99 -18.73
C VAL A 565 -23.98 13.11 -17.31
N ASN A 566 -24.66 12.54 -16.30
CA ASN A 566 -24.15 12.53 -14.92
C ASN A 566 -22.85 11.72 -14.77
N SER A 567 -22.67 10.67 -15.58
CA SER A 567 -21.48 9.83 -15.56
C SER A 567 -20.31 10.38 -16.40
N THR A 568 -20.46 11.55 -17.03
CA THR A 568 -19.39 12.24 -17.79
C THR A 568 -18.11 12.34 -16.96
N PHE A 569 -18.24 12.65 -15.67
CA PHE A 569 -17.11 12.73 -14.74
C PHE A 569 -16.31 11.44 -14.65
N GLN A 570 -16.96 10.28 -14.53
CA GLN A 570 -16.29 8.98 -14.42
C GLN A 570 -15.53 8.63 -15.69
N VAL A 571 -16.08 8.97 -16.85
CA VAL A 571 -15.48 8.69 -18.16
C VAL A 571 -14.26 9.59 -18.40
N VAL A 572 -14.43 10.90 -18.20
CA VAL A 572 -13.38 11.89 -18.44
C VAL A 572 -12.25 11.73 -17.42
N SER A 573 -12.59 11.45 -16.15
CA SER A 573 -11.58 11.26 -15.10
C SER A 573 -10.70 10.05 -15.33
N GLY A 574 -11.25 8.92 -15.78
CA GLY A 574 -10.43 7.73 -16.05
C GLY A 574 -9.30 7.99 -17.05
N VAL A 575 -9.56 8.74 -18.13
CA VAL A 575 -8.53 9.13 -19.11
C VAL A 575 -7.59 10.19 -18.55
N LEU A 576 -8.14 11.22 -17.90
CA LEU A 576 -7.34 12.34 -17.41
C LEU A 576 -6.43 11.96 -16.25
N LEU A 577 -6.83 11.03 -15.38
CA LEU A 577 -5.98 10.57 -14.28
C LEU A 577 -4.66 9.98 -14.80
N PHE A 578 -4.67 9.28 -15.95
CA PHE A 578 -3.42 8.81 -16.57
C PHE A 578 -2.57 9.97 -17.09
N ILE A 579 -3.19 10.96 -17.74
CA ILE A 579 -2.49 12.15 -18.27
C ILE A 579 -1.87 12.94 -17.12
N VAL A 580 -2.64 13.23 -16.07
CA VAL A 580 -2.19 13.96 -14.88
C VAL A 580 -1.11 13.16 -14.15
N GLY A 581 -1.30 11.84 -13.95
CA GLY A 581 -0.30 10.96 -13.37
C GLY A 581 1.01 10.94 -14.16
N TYR A 582 0.94 10.90 -15.49
CA TYR A 582 2.10 10.98 -16.37
C TYR A 582 2.79 12.35 -16.31
N LEU A 583 2.03 13.45 -16.32
CA LEU A 583 2.55 14.81 -16.18
C LEU A 583 3.28 14.99 -14.84
N ILE A 584 2.73 14.47 -13.75
CA ILE A 584 3.38 14.49 -12.43
C ILE A 584 4.65 13.65 -12.44
N ARG A 585 4.62 12.44 -13.03
CA ARG A 585 5.82 11.59 -13.17
C ARG A 585 6.93 12.30 -13.96
N LYS A 586 6.58 13.02 -15.03
CA LYS A 586 7.54 13.73 -15.88
C LYS A 586 8.08 14.99 -15.21
N THR A 587 7.22 15.80 -14.60
CA THR A 587 7.60 17.09 -14.01
C THR A 587 8.23 16.92 -12.61
N GLY A 588 7.72 15.99 -11.81
CA GLY A 588 8.09 15.79 -10.40
C GLY A 588 7.30 16.69 -9.44
N TYR A 589 6.52 17.65 -9.95
CA TYR A 589 5.77 18.63 -9.18
C TYR A 589 4.30 18.57 -9.56
N PHE A 590 3.41 18.67 -8.57
CA PHE A 590 1.96 18.60 -8.80
C PHE A 590 1.22 19.92 -8.53
N ARG A 591 1.82 20.88 -7.81
CA ARG A 591 1.14 22.13 -7.42
C ARG A 591 0.71 23.00 -8.60
N TRP A 592 1.49 23.02 -9.69
CA TRP A 592 1.16 23.80 -10.88
C TRP A 592 -0.13 23.32 -11.56
N LEU A 593 -0.44 22.02 -11.47
CA LEU A 593 -1.68 21.45 -11.99
C LEU A 593 -2.88 21.99 -11.20
N LEU A 594 -2.77 22.09 -9.87
CA LEU A 594 -3.81 22.67 -9.01
C LEU A 594 -4.07 24.15 -9.34
N LEU A 595 -3.02 24.92 -9.65
CA LEU A 595 -3.13 26.33 -10.03
C LEU A 595 -3.88 26.56 -11.35
N ILE A 596 -3.90 25.56 -12.24
CA ILE A 596 -4.68 25.60 -13.49
C ILE A 596 -6.07 24.98 -13.30
N GLY A 597 -6.14 23.86 -12.56
CA GLY A 597 -7.37 23.11 -12.34
C GLY A 597 -8.42 23.89 -11.55
N VAL A 598 -8.03 24.64 -10.50
CA VAL A 598 -8.99 25.39 -9.67
C VAL A 598 -9.69 26.50 -10.46
N PRO A 599 -8.99 27.41 -11.17
CA PRO A 599 -9.64 28.39 -12.03
C PRO A 599 -10.52 27.76 -13.11
N LEU A 600 -10.05 26.69 -13.75
CA LEU A 600 -10.82 25.99 -14.79
C LEU A 600 -12.14 25.44 -14.24
N TYR A 601 -12.10 24.84 -13.05
CA TYR A 601 -13.29 24.30 -12.39
C TYR A 601 -14.29 25.41 -12.05
N ILE A 602 -13.82 26.50 -11.43
CA ILE A 602 -14.67 27.65 -11.06
C ILE A 602 -15.30 28.27 -12.31
N PHE A 603 -14.50 28.42 -13.38
CA PHE A 603 -14.97 28.95 -14.65
C PHE A 603 -16.05 28.03 -15.26
N ALA A 604 -15.80 26.72 -15.31
CA ALA A 604 -16.75 25.76 -15.89
C ALA A 604 -18.06 25.69 -15.09
N GLN A 605 -17.97 25.70 -13.76
CA GLN A 605 -19.14 25.70 -12.88
C GLN A 605 -19.91 27.03 -12.97
N GLY A 606 -19.21 28.16 -13.07
CA GLY A 606 -19.81 29.47 -13.32
C GLY A 606 -20.52 29.56 -14.68
N LEU A 607 -19.91 28.98 -15.71
CA LEU A 607 -20.50 28.88 -17.04
C LEU A 607 -21.74 27.99 -17.06
N MET A 608 -21.75 26.94 -16.22
CA MET A 608 -22.89 26.05 -16.05
C MET A 608 -24.13 26.78 -15.50
N ILE A 609 -23.97 27.83 -14.70
CA ILE A 609 -25.08 28.68 -14.22
C ILE A 609 -25.84 29.30 -15.40
N HIS A 610 -25.11 29.73 -16.44
CA HIS A 610 -25.70 30.33 -17.64
C HIS A 610 -26.36 29.28 -18.54
N PHE A 611 -25.72 28.12 -18.75
CA PHE A 611 -26.22 27.11 -19.67
C PHE A 611 -27.28 26.17 -19.07
N ARG A 612 -27.41 26.09 -17.74
CA ARG A 612 -28.44 25.30 -17.04
C ARG A 612 -29.77 26.07 -16.96
N GLN A 613 -30.29 26.52 -18.10
CA GLN A 613 -31.58 27.19 -18.24
C GLN A 613 -32.59 26.29 -18.98
N PRO A 614 -33.90 26.44 -18.72
CA PRO A 614 -34.93 25.75 -19.50
C PRO A 614 -34.81 26.09 -21.00
N ASN A 615 -34.92 25.10 -21.88
CA ASN A 615 -34.76 25.19 -23.35
C ASN A 615 -33.33 25.41 -23.88
N GLY A 616 -32.29 25.30 -23.05
CA GLY A 616 -30.90 25.32 -23.49
C GLY A 616 -30.47 24.05 -24.23
N TYR A 617 -29.53 24.17 -25.17
CA TYR A 617 -28.94 23.01 -25.84
C TYR A 617 -28.09 22.20 -24.86
N ILE A 618 -28.41 20.90 -24.72
CA ILE A 618 -27.79 19.99 -23.75
C ILE A 618 -26.27 19.87 -23.91
N GLY A 619 -25.74 20.05 -25.13
CA GLY A 619 -24.30 19.95 -25.40
C GLY A 619 -23.47 20.96 -24.60
N TYR A 620 -24.02 22.14 -24.27
CA TYR A 620 -23.31 23.10 -23.43
C TYR A 620 -23.20 22.66 -21.97
N ILE A 621 -24.21 21.94 -21.46
CA ILE A 621 -24.16 21.34 -20.12
C ILE A 621 -23.08 20.25 -20.10
N VAL A 622 -23.05 19.38 -21.12
CA VAL A 622 -22.02 18.33 -21.26
C VAL A 622 -20.62 18.94 -21.38
N MET A 623 -20.46 20.04 -22.12
CA MET A 623 -19.18 20.77 -22.21
C MET A 623 -18.71 21.27 -20.84
N CYS A 624 -19.61 21.88 -20.05
CA CYS A 624 -19.30 22.30 -18.68
C CYS A 624 -18.89 21.11 -17.81
N GLU A 625 -19.62 19.99 -17.89
CA GLU A 625 -19.28 18.75 -17.17
C GLU A 625 -17.88 18.24 -17.52
N ILE A 626 -17.48 18.26 -18.81
CA ILE A 626 -16.14 17.86 -19.23
C ILE A 626 -15.08 18.74 -18.56
N PHE A 627 -15.24 20.06 -18.55
CA PHE A 627 -14.27 20.96 -17.91
C PHE A 627 -14.25 20.83 -16.38
N ILE A 628 -15.40 20.66 -15.74
CA ILE A 628 -15.52 20.34 -14.31
C ILE A 628 -14.79 19.04 -14.00
N SER A 629 -14.92 18.03 -14.88
CA SER A 629 -14.24 16.75 -14.75
C SER A 629 -12.73 16.86 -14.88
N VAL A 630 -12.23 17.75 -15.75
CA VAL A 630 -10.80 18.04 -15.85
C VAL A 630 -10.26 18.59 -14.55
N GLY A 631 -10.91 19.60 -13.98
CA GLY A 631 -10.52 20.16 -12.69
C GLY A 631 -10.59 19.13 -11.56
N GLY A 632 -11.72 18.43 -11.43
CA GLY A 632 -11.93 17.45 -10.36
C GLY A 632 -10.93 16.28 -10.39
N SER A 633 -10.59 15.78 -11.58
CA SER A 633 -9.58 14.71 -11.73
C SER A 633 -8.20 15.15 -11.25
N VAL A 634 -7.83 16.40 -11.54
CA VAL A 634 -6.58 17.00 -11.05
C VAL A 634 -6.59 17.09 -9.52
N PHE A 635 -7.71 17.52 -8.92
CA PHE A 635 -7.82 17.62 -7.46
C PHE A 635 -7.68 16.25 -6.79
N THR A 636 -8.49 15.27 -7.21
CA THR A 636 -8.51 13.93 -6.61
C THR A 636 -7.12 13.32 -6.54
N LEU A 637 -6.36 13.38 -7.64
CA LEU A 637 -5.02 12.82 -7.69
C LEU A 637 -4.00 13.63 -6.88
N CYS A 638 -4.02 14.97 -7.02
CA CYS A 638 -3.04 15.83 -6.37
C CYS A 638 -3.20 15.85 -4.85
N MET A 639 -4.43 15.79 -4.32
CA MET A 639 -4.69 15.79 -2.87
C MET A 639 -4.20 14.48 -2.23
N GLN A 640 -4.48 13.34 -2.86
CA GLN A 640 -3.97 12.04 -2.41
C GLN A 640 -2.43 12.04 -2.40
N LEU A 641 -1.80 12.48 -3.49
CA LEU A 641 -0.34 12.55 -3.56
C LEU A 641 0.26 13.56 -2.55
N ALA A 642 -0.41 14.70 -2.31
CA ALA A 642 0.05 15.70 -1.36
C ALA A 642 0.09 15.17 0.07
N VAL A 643 -0.96 14.43 0.47
CA VAL A 643 -1.04 13.81 1.80
C VAL A 643 0.03 12.72 1.93
N LEU A 644 0.14 11.84 0.93
CA LEU A 644 1.08 10.72 0.95
C LEU A 644 2.55 11.13 0.86
N ALA A 645 2.85 12.27 0.21
CA ALA A 645 4.18 12.84 0.20
C ALA A 645 4.54 13.55 1.52
N ALA A 646 3.56 13.86 2.37
CA ALA A 646 3.78 14.57 3.62
C ALA A 646 3.90 13.65 4.85
N VAL A 647 3.68 12.34 4.68
CA VAL A 647 3.72 11.34 5.76
C VAL A 647 4.63 10.16 5.41
N ASP A 648 5.15 9.50 6.45
CA ASP A 648 5.94 8.27 6.31
C ASP A 648 5.06 7.07 5.91
N HIS A 649 5.68 6.05 5.31
CA HIS A 649 4.98 4.88 4.75
C HIS A 649 4.07 4.19 5.78
N GLN A 650 4.52 4.05 7.02
CA GLN A 650 3.78 3.48 8.15
C GLN A 650 2.47 4.21 8.50
N HIS A 651 2.25 5.43 8.02
CA HIS A 651 1.08 6.25 8.34
C HIS A 651 0.23 6.55 7.10
N VAL A 652 0.47 5.87 5.98
CA VAL A 652 -0.24 6.02 4.71
C VAL A 652 -1.76 5.82 4.88
N ALA A 653 -2.16 4.74 5.55
CA ALA A 653 -3.58 4.46 5.81
C ALA A 653 -4.24 5.59 6.62
N ALA A 654 -3.63 5.96 7.75
CA ALA A 654 -4.13 7.01 8.63
C ALA A 654 -4.23 8.38 7.94
N ALA A 655 -3.25 8.74 7.11
CA ALA A 655 -3.23 10.00 6.39
C ALA A 655 -4.32 10.05 5.30
N MET A 656 -4.50 8.95 4.55
CA MET A 656 -5.61 8.83 3.59
C MET A 656 -6.97 8.86 4.28
N ALA A 657 -7.10 8.28 5.48
CA ALA A 657 -8.35 8.32 6.22
C ALA A 657 -8.78 9.75 6.54
N ILE A 658 -7.85 10.62 6.95
CA ILE A 658 -8.15 12.03 7.24
C ILE A 658 -8.61 12.76 5.97
N LEU A 659 -7.97 12.51 4.84
CA LEU A 659 -8.39 13.08 3.56
C LEU A 659 -9.84 12.66 3.24
N PHE A 660 -10.14 11.36 3.30
CA PHE A 660 -11.47 10.80 3.02
C PHE A 660 -12.54 11.28 4.01
N VAL A 661 -12.19 11.43 5.29
CA VAL A 661 -13.07 12.05 6.31
C VAL A 661 -13.41 13.48 5.88
N SER A 662 -12.40 14.27 5.52
CA SER A 662 -12.56 15.66 5.08
C SER A 662 -13.52 15.76 3.89
N GLY A 663 -13.29 14.95 2.85
CA GLY A 663 -14.14 14.92 1.67
C GLY A 663 -15.57 14.46 1.96
N GLY A 664 -15.77 13.44 2.81
CA GLY A 664 -17.12 12.98 3.15
C GLY A 664 -17.90 13.95 4.05
N ILE A 665 -17.23 14.68 4.95
CA ILE A 665 -17.87 15.79 5.70
C ILE A 665 -18.22 16.92 4.73
N GLY A 666 -17.31 17.29 3.82
CA GLY A 666 -17.58 18.27 2.78
C GLY A 666 -18.83 17.91 1.96
N GLY A 667 -18.94 16.66 1.54
CA GLY A 667 -20.12 16.15 0.83
C GLY A 667 -21.41 16.23 1.65
N ALA A 668 -21.37 15.85 2.94
CA ALA A 668 -22.51 16.00 3.84
C ALA A 668 -22.97 17.46 3.98
N VAL A 669 -22.03 18.40 4.12
CA VAL A 669 -22.34 19.84 4.18
C VAL A 669 -22.95 20.33 2.85
N GLY A 670 -22.39 19.89 1.71
CA GLY A 670 -22.92 20.21 0.38
C GLY A 670 -24.36 19.72 0.19
N ASN A 671 -24.65 18.49 0.58
CA ASN A 671 -26.00 17.91 0.53
C ASN A 671 -26.98 18.68 1.44
N ALA A 672 -26.53 19.13 2.61
CA ALA A 672 -27.35 19.95 3.51
C ALA A 672 -27.70 21.32 2.89
N ILE A 673 -26.72 21.99 2.26
CA ILE A 673 -26.94 23.24 1.53
C ILE A 673 -27.91 23.01 0.37
N SER A 674 -27.72 21.92 -0.40
CA SER A 674 -28.61 21.56 -1.51
C SER A 674 -30.05 21.36 -1.02
N GLY A 675 -30.27 20.54 0.00
CA GLY A 675 -31.59 20.28 0.56
C GLY A 675 -32.28 21.54 1.11
N ALA A 676 -31.51 22.41 1.77
CA ALA A 676 -32.02 23.70 2.27
C ALA A 676 -32.43 24.63 1.13
N ILE A 677 -31.62 24.76 0.08
CA ILE A 677 -31.97 25.57 -1.10
C ILE A 677 -33.20 24.98 -1.79
N TRP A 678 -33.25 23.67 -2.00
CA TRP A 678 -34.39 22.99 -2.64
C TRP A 678 -35.71 23.28 -1.90
N THR A 679 -35.73 23.04 -0.59
CA THR A 679 -36.92 23.20 0.24
C THR A 679 -37.41 24.65 0.26
N ASN A 680 -36.49 25.63 0.29
CA ASN A 680 -36.87 27.05 0.35
C ASN A 680 -37.20 27.66 -1.02
N THR A 681 -36.78 27.05 -2.13
CA THR A 681 -36.90 27.67 -3.47
C THR A 681 -37.81 26.92 -4.42
N PHE A 682 -37.78 25.59 -4.43
CA PHE A 682 -38.48 24.81 -5.44
C PHE A 682 -40.00 24.82 -5.24
N GLU A 683 -40.49 24.54 -4.02
CA GLU A 683 -41.93 24.56 -3.71
C GLU A 683 -42.54 25.97 -3.92
N SER A 684 -41.86 27.01 -3.43
CA SER A 684 -42.25 28.41 -3.63
C SER A 684 -42.29 28.80 -5.12
N SER A 685 -41.34 28.28 -5.92
CA SER A 685 -41.32 28.53 -7.37
C SER A 685 -42.40 27.76 -8.10
N LEU A 686 -42.71 26.53 -7.68
CA LEU A 686 -43.84 25.76 -8.22
C LEU A 686 -45.16 26.50 -7.97
N ALA A 687 -45.40 26.99 -6.75
CA ALA A 687 -46.60 27.77 -6.41
C ALA A 687 -46.74 29.03 -7.28
N ARG A 688 -45.61 29.63 -7.68
CA ARG A 688 -45.59 30.85 -8.50
C ARG A 688 -45.85 30.59 -9.98
N TYR A 689 -45.38 29.46 -10.52
CA TYR A 689 -45.40 29.21 -11.96
C TYR A 689 -46.50 28.24 -12.41
N LEU A 690 -47.00 27.37 -11.52
CA LEU A 690 -48.05 26.41 -11.87
C LEU A 690 -49.36 27.13 -12.25
N PRO A 691 -50.08 26.64 -13.27
CA PRO A 691 -51.42 27.15 -13.58
C PRO A 691 -52.39 26.81 -12.45
N GLU A 692 -53.46 27.60 -12.31
CA GLU A 692 -54.47 27.42 -11.26
C GLU A 692 -55.08 26.01 -11.24
N SER A 693 -55.19 25.37 -12.41
CA SER A 693 -55.66 23.99 -12.58
C SER A 693 -54.78 22.94 -11.88
N ALA A 694 -53.47 23.21 -11.72
CA ALA A 694 -52.50 22.27 -11.19
C ALA A 694 -52.05 22.59 -9.76
N LEU A 695 -52.40 23.76 -9.21
CA LEU A 695 -52.10 24.13 -7.82
C LEU A 695 -52.58 23.11 -6.78
N PRO A 696 -53.75 22.45 -6.91
CA PRO A 696 -54.14 21.40 -5.97
C PRO A 696 -53.18 20.21 -5.92
N ASN A 697 -52.43 19.97 -6.99
CA ASN A 697 -51.44 18.90 -7.11
C ASN A 697 -50.02 19.35 -6.71
N LEU A 698 -49.85 20.55 -6.16
CA LEU A 698 -48.52 21.10 -5.85
C LEU A 698 -47.71 20.17 -4.94
N ALA A 699 -48.31 19.65 -3.87
CA ALA A 699 -47.64 18.76 -2.93
C ALA A 699 -47.19 17.43 -3.58
N SER A 700 -48.03 16.86 -4.46
CA SER A 700 -47.69 15.62 -5.17
C SER A 700 -46.62 15.84 -6.24
N ILE A 701 -46.69 16.97 -6.95
CA ILE A 701 -45.66 17.40 -7.92
C ILE A 701 -44.32 17.62 -7.21
N TYR A 702 -44.32 18.27 -6.04
CA TYR A 702 -43.10 18.51 -5.26
C TYR A 702 -42.43 17.20 -4.81
N ALA A 703 -43.23 16.22 -4.36
CA ALA A 703 -42.75 15.02 -3.68
C ALA A 703 -42.33 13.86 -4.61
N SER A 704 -42.74 13.86 -5.89
CA SER A 704 -42.60 12.69 -6.78
C SER A 704 -42.10 13.05 -8.18
N LEU A 705 -40.93 12.51 -8.56
CA LEU A 705 -40.37 12.65 -9.91
C LEU A 705 -41.27 12.01 -10.99
N PRO A 706 -41.82 10.79 -10.82
CA PRO A 706 -42.79 10.23 -11.77
C PRO A 706 -44.02 11.12 -12.03
N VAL A 707 -44.55 11.78 -11.00
CA VAL A 707 -45.67 12.73 -11.17
C VAL A 707 -45.25 13.91 -12.04
N GLN A 708 -44.06 14.47 -11.81
CA GLN A 708 -43.52 15.56 -12.64
C GLN A 708 -43.37 15.13 -14.11
N LEU A 709 -42.90 13.91 -14.34
CA LEU A 709 -42.70 13.35 -15.68
C LEU A 709 -44.01 12.98 -16.39
N SER A 710 -45.10 12.72 -15.66
CA SER A 710 -46.41 12.34 -16.22
C SER A 710 -47.08 13.46 -17.04
N TYR A 711 -46.75 14.72 -16.76
CA TYR A 711 -47.22 15.87 -17.53
C TYR A 711 -46.56 15.90 -18.91
N ALA A 712 -47.38 15.99 -19.95
CA ALA A 712 -46.92 16.02 -21.35
C ALA A 712 -45.89 17.14 -21.59
N VAL A 713 -44.88 16.86 -22.40
CA VAL A 713 -43.87 17.84 -22.82
C VAL A 713 -44.58 19.00 -23.52
N ASN A 714 -44.18 20.24 -23.21
CA ASN A 714 -44.79 21.50 -23.66
C ASN A 714 -46.17 21.86 -23.06
N SER A 715 -46.71 21.05 -22.14
CA SER A 715 -47.89 21.48 -21.37
C SER A 715 -47.56 22.69 -20.49
N PRO A 716 -48.55 23.56 -20.18
CA PRO A 716 -48.36 24.68 -19.25
C PRO A 716 -47.81 24.23 -17.89
N GLU A 717 -48.29 23.09 -17.39
CA GLU A 717 -47.84 22.46 -16.15
C GLU A 717 -46.37 22.03 -16.24
N ARG A 718 -45.98 21.33 -17.31
CA ARG A 718 -44.59 20.89 -17.50
C ARG A 718 -43.63 22.07 -17.62
N ILE A 719 -44.00 23.11 -18.39
CA ILE A 719 -43.17 24.33 -18.54
C ILE A 719 -43.01 25.05 -17.20
N ALA A 720 -44.06 25.10 -16.38
CA ALA A 720 -44.00 25.68 -15.04
C ALA A 720 -43.04 24.92 -14.13
N ILE A 721 -43.12 23.58 -14.12
CA ILE A 721 -42.20 22.72 -13.37
C ILE A 721 -40.76 22.94 -13.82
N GLN A 722 -40.51 23.02 -15.13
CA GLN A 722 -39.18 23.27 -15.69
C GLN A 722 -38.59 24.62 -15.25
N LYS A 723 -39.41 25.68 -15.21
CA LYS A 723 -39.01 26.99 -14.71
C LYS A 723 -38.66 26.95 -13.22
N ALA A 724 -39.43 26.23 -12.41
CA ALA A 724 -39.15 26.06 -10.99
C ALA A 724 -37.82 25.32 -10.74
N TYR A 725 -37.53 24.28 -11.55
CA TYR A 725 -36.25 23.58 -11.55
C TYR A 725 -35.09 24.52 -11.89
N GLY A 726 -35.21 25.27 -12.99
CA GLY A 726 -34.20 26.24 -13.40
C GLY A 726 -33.88 27.25 -12.30
N TYR A 727 -34.92 27.83 -11.68
CA TYR A 727 -34.76 28.80 -10.59
C TYR A 727 -33.99 28.24 -9.38
N SER A 728 -34.28 27.00 -8.99
CA SER A 728 -33.69 26.36 -7.81
C SER A 728 -32.26 25.90 -8.08
N GLN A 729 -32.03 25.26 -9.22
CA GLN A 729 -30.72 24.74 -9.64
C GLN A 729 -29.69 25.85 -9.90
N THR A 730 -30.10 26.99 -10.46
CA THR A 730 -29.22 28.16 -10.63
C THR A 730 -28.65 28.63 -9.29
N ARG A 731 -29.45 28.61 -8.21
CA ARG A 731 -28.99 29.02 -6.86
C ARG A 731 -28.07 28.01 -6.22
N MET A 732 -28.35 26.72 -6.40
CA MET A 732 -27.47 25.64 -5.95
C MET A 732 -26.09 25.73 -6.60
N LEU A 733 -26.05 25.95 -7.92
CA LEU A 733 -24.79 26.16 -8.64
C LEU A 733 -24.08 27.45 -8.19
N ALA A 734 -24.80 28.56 -8.02
CA ALA A 734 -24.20 29.81 -7.54
C ALA A 734 -23.56 29.65 -6.15
N ALA A 735 -24.22 28.94 -5.23
CA ALA A 735 -23.66 28.62 -3.92
C ALA A 735 -22.39 27.75 -4.05
N GLY A 736 -22.44 26.68 -4.85
CA GLY A 736 -21.28 25.81 -5.10
C GLY A 736 -20.08 26.55 -5.70
N THR A 737 -20.31 27.40 -6.71
CA THR A 737 -19.26 28.20 -7.35
C THR A 737 -18.65 29.21 -6.38
N GLY A 738 -19.47 29.89 -5.57
CA GLY A 738 -19.00 30.87 -4.58
C GLY A 738 -18.08 30.24 -3.53
N LEU A 739 -18.45 29.04 -3.03
CA LEU A 739 -17.66 28.31 -2.05
C LEU A 739 -16.30 27.87 -2.60
N MET A 740 -16.22 27.59 -3.90
CA MET A 740 -14.98 27.15 -4.54
C MET A 740 -13.89 28.24 -4.55
N ALA A 741 -14.22 29.51 -4.27
CA ALA A 741 -13.21 30.55 -4.05
C ALA A 741 -12.24 30.23 -2.89
N ILE A 742 -12.69 29.47 -1.89
CA ILE A 742 -11.87 29.04 -0.75
C ILE A 742 -10.77 28.06 -1.20
N ALA A 743 -10.96 27.35 -2.32
CA ALA A 743 -9.97 26.42 -2.87
C ALA A 743 -8.64 27.11 -3.20
N PHE A 744 -8.64 28.40 -3.56
CA PHE A 744 -7.40 29.15 -3.76
C PHE A 744 -6.53 29.16 -2.50
N ILE A 745 -7.13 29.42 -1.33
CA ILE A 745 -6.43 29.40 -0.04
C ILE A 745 -5.81 28.02 0.19
N ALA A 746 -6.58 26.96 -0.06
CA ALA A 746 -6.12 25.58 0.08
C ALA A 746 -4.91 25.25 -0.82
N VAL A 747 -4.94 25.67 -2.09
CA VAL A 747 -3.81 25.48 -3.03
C VAL A 747 -2.58 26.28 -2.62
N PHE A 748 -2.74 27.47 -2.03
CA PHE A 748 -1.63 28.22 -1.46
C PHE A 748 -1.05 27.57 -0.21
N MET A 749 -1.84 26.79 0.54
CA MET A 749 -1.35 26.04 1.69
C MET A 749 -0.45 24.87 1.28
N ILE A 750 -0.80 24.17 0.19
CA ILE A 750 -0.05 23.01 -0.32
C ILE A 750 1.37 23.42 -0.78
N ARG A 751 2.40 22.79 -0.19
CA ARG A 751 3.79 23.01 -0.61
C ARG A 751 4.06 22.37 -1.97
N ASN A 752 4.95 22.99 -2.75
CA ASN A 752 5.39 22.45 -4.04
C ASN A 752 6.47 21.37 -3.83
N LEU A 753 6.06 20.18 -3.38
CA LEU A 753 6.97 19.08 -3.11
C LEU A 753 7.46 18.44 -4.42
N ASN A 754 8.76 18.10 -4.48
CA ASN A 754 9.35 17.39 -5.61
C ASN A 754 9.37 15.89 -5.35
N LEU A 755 8.43 15.17 -5.97
CA LEU A 755 8.28 13.73 -5.81
C LEU A 755 9.45 12.91 -6.38
N LYS A 756 10.34 13.51 -7.21
CA LYS A 756 11.52 12.81 -7.75
C LYS A 756 12.65 12.64 -6.75
N ASN A 757 12.72 13.53 -5.76
CA ASN A 757 13.82 13.59 -4.80
C ASN A 757 13.45 12.96 -3.46
N MET A 758 12.23 12.43 -3.32
CA MET A 758 11.73 11.84 -2.08
C MET A 758 11.90 10.32 -2.12
N THR A 759 12.83 9.82 -1.32
CA THR A 759 13.03 8.39 -1.08
C THR A 759 12.04 7.90 -0.02
N GLN A 760 10.85 7.51 -0.46
CA GLN A 760 9.95 6.64 0.33
C GLN A 760 10.36 5.19 0.04
N THR A 761 10.31 4.29 1.04
CA THR A 761 10.62 2.85 0.91
C THR A 761 10.09 2.28 -0.41
N LYS A 762 10.95 1.59 -1.17
CA LYS A 762 10.61 1.13 -2.52
C LYS A 762 9.43 0.15 -2.45
N GLY A 763 8.24 0.57 -2.88
CA GLY A 763 7.17 -0.34 -3.25
C GLY A 763 7.65 -1.16 -4.44
N VAL A 764 7.46 -2.49 -4.38
CA VAL A 764 8.04 -3.44 -5.33
C VAL A 764 7.41 -3.33 -6.74
N VAL A 765 6.32 -2.57 -6.89
CA VAL A 765 5.56 -2.49 -8.14
C VAL A 765 5.47 -1.05 -8.67
N PHE A 766 6.07 -0.86 -9.86
CA PHE A 766 6.23 0.35 -10.69
C PHE A 766 7.36 1.32 -10.31
#